data_AF-A0A969PEA3-F1
#
_entry.id   AF-A0A969PEA3-F1
#
_cell.length_a   1.000
_cell.length_b   1.000
_cell.length_c   1.000
_cell.angle_alpha   90.00
_cell.angle_beta   90.00
_cell.angle_gamma   90.00
#
_symmetry.space_group_name_H-M   'P 1'
#
loop_
_entity.id
_entity.type
_entity.pdbx_description
1 polymer ?
#
loop_
_entity_poly.entity_id
_entity_poly.type
_entity_poly.pdbx_seq_one_letter_code
_entity_poly.pdbx_strand_id
1 'polypeptide(L)'
;MIGVLDNHSALSQEVQITPTYREERANRRFSEKEKPLELSCCVTDLSIISHSFQDEKLIFDLTPSPPHPSIPPLQGRIQGDKEERGGSQGEPEQGQIIFVTGVQLNPTETAIELILQTPTGSTELLEPNNISSGNNFIVEIPNSQLKLPEGQSFRQTNPIEGISEVTVTNRDSNTIRVTVIGENAAPQVELFDSDKGLIFGLTPLEGGQGAQTPPTQTPTPSFPEASGERGASQGEPEEGQIIPVTGVQLNPTETAIELILQTPTGSAELLQPSNISSGNNFIVEIPNTQLQLPDGKPFRQTNPAQGISEITVTNRDASKIRVTATGETALPQVELFDSDSGLIFSFTPVEESAQTPSTPQPEEGEGQIVSIDRVQLNPTEMGFEIVLLTPAGKAQQLRVVNVSEGNNFIAEIPNAQLKLPDDRPFRTENPIEGVSEVTVTNQNENTVRVTAVGEEKQPTVELFDSEEGLVFSAVGDAPSAQGEEDIELVVTGEQDGYFVPNSSIGTRTDTPLRDIPQSIQVIPQQVLQDQNVTNFQDALRNVAGVTPVVDFGGPIVRGFNSTVLRDGLSEQSANGYVTDFQSNIEQIEILRGPASVLYGSGEPGGVVNLAEKKPQAEPFYRLGATIGNYDTYRGTLDFTGPLNSERTILYRLNTSYENSGSFIDFVDREEFAIFPVLSFQVGSNTRLTFDGGYRTATDFVDFYGLPLEGTILPNPVGEIPRSRFLGEPDFDETNLTNWNIGYLLEHEFSEDWSIRNRFRYNYALVESQGIAYDTGELEEDNRTFNRVATSNQTTAETYTLRTDLLGQFQTGIIEHDILFGVELRRGVDDGINRNGTEIFPLDVFDPEYGNFGTDTEVTFDGGTTGDNIGIYAQNLLSIGDKVKVLLGGRFDIVFSRTEDRLFPEFSVTSDTITNFAPRIGIVYQPIEPVSLYASWSRSFDPEFGTDRERNPFVPIEGEQFEAGVKTEFLDGRLAATLAFYQITRQNDFQPDPVDPNFNIQIGEQRSRGIDFDIRGELLPGLRLIANYSYIDAEITEDTTGLQGNQVRNVPQHSGSIWAVYEIQEGNLQGLGLGAGVFVVGDRQGNSGNTFELPSYALTNALLYYRRDNWRVQLNFENLFDTDYFINSYTDSSAIPGRPFTVRGQVFVTF
;
A
#
# COMPACT_ATOMS: atom_id res chain seq x y z
N MET A 1 23.94 -5.24 35.33
CA MET A 1 24.87 -5.39 36.47
C MET A 1 24.11 -5.06 37.75
N ILE A 2 24.03 -5.99 38.71
CA ILE A 2 23.53 -5.68 40.07
C ILE A 2 24.70 -5.83 41.03
N GLY A 3 24.81 -4.89 41.98
CA GLY A 3 25.71 -5.01 43.11
C GLY A 3 25.57 -3.92 44.17
N VAL A 4 24.73 -4.21 45.18
CA VAL A 4 24.93 -3.96 46.61
C VAL A 4 24.75 -2.52 47.15
N LEU A 5 23.73 -2.33 48.01
CA LEU A 5 23.90 -1.98 49.44
C LEU A 5 22.55 -1.94 50.19
N ASP A 6 22.41 -2.83 51.17
CA ASP A 6 21.48 -2.78 52.30
C ASP A 6 21.93 -1.72 53.34
N ASN A 7 20.99 -0.99 53.95
CA ASN A 7 20.61 -1.15 55.38
C ASN A 7 19.81 0.03 55.99
N HIS A 8 18.68 -0.37 56.59
CA HIS A 8 18.10 0.03 57.89
C HIS A 8 17.67 1.49 58.25
N SER A 9 16.36 1.55 58.54
CA SER A 9 15.72 1.99 59.80
C SER A 9 15.25 3.45 59.99
N ALA A 10 13.92 3.59 59.90
CA ALA A 10 12.97 4.18 60.86
C ALA A 10 13.35 5.49 61.59
N LEU A 11 12.56 6.54 61.35
CA LEU A 11 11.77 7.20 62.39
C LEU A 11 10.66 8.06 61.77
N SER A 12 9.45 7.83 62.26
CA SER A 12 8.19 8.46 61.96
C SER A 12 8.07 9.87 62.56
N GLN A 13 7.43 10.78 61.83
CA GLN A 13 6.62 11.84 62.43
C GLN A 13 5.37 12.07 61.58
N GLU A 14 4.23 11.85 62.23
CA GLU A 14 2.87 12.07 61.72
C GLU A 14 2.62 13.55 61.43
N VAL A 15 1.97 13.83 60.29
CA VAL A 15 0.97 14.90 60.18
C VAL A 15 -0.24 14.29 59.48
N GLN A 16 -1.35 14.24 60.21
CA GLN A 16 -2.66 13.81 59.73
C GLN A 16 -3.23 14.82 58.74
N ILE A 17 -3.63 14.34 57.56
CA ILE A 17 -4.77 14.88 56.81
C ILE A 17 -5.60 13.69 56.35
N THR A 18 -6.83 13.63 56.81
CA THR A 18 -7.83 12.60 56.49
C THR A 18 -8.49 12.92 55.15
N PRO A 19 -8.65 11.93 54.27
CA PRO A 19 -9.90 11.77 53.54
C PRO A 19 -10.53 10.40 53.84
N THR A 20 -11.80 10.47 54.21
CA THR A 20 -12.72 9.37 54.42
C THR A 20 -13.14 8.71 53.09
N TYR A 21 -13.41 7.41 53.17
CA TYR A 21 -14.10 6.54 52.20
C TYR A 21 -13.32 6.00 50.99
N ARG A 22 -12.53 4.95 51.22
CA ARG A 22 -12.39 3.78 50.33
C ARG A 22 -11.77 2.61 51.11
N GLU A 23 -12.60 1.81 51.78
CA GLU A 23 -12.28 0.43 52.15
C GLU A 23 -13.45 -0.44 51.69
N GLU A 24 -13.33 -1.03 50.51
CA GLU A 24 -13.88 -2.36 50.14
C GLU A 24 -13.62 -2.65 48.65
N ARG A 25 -12.36 -2.90 48.29
CA ARG A 25 -11.99 -3.70 47.09
C ARG A 25 -10.59 -4.29 47.26
N ALA A 26 -10.36 -4.91 48.40
CA ALA A 26 -9.15 -5.71 48.66
C ALA A 26 -9.46 -6.82 49.66
N ASN A 27 -10.50 -7.63 49.40
CA ASN A 27 -10.69 -8.93 50.04
C ASN A 27 -11.87 -9.68 49.41
N ARG A 28 -11.65 -10.31 48.25
CA ARG A 28 -12.39 -11.51 47.83
C ARG A 28 -11.76 -12.09 46.56
N ARG A 29 -10.64 -12.76 46.73
CA ARG A 29 -10.19 -13.92 45.92
C ARG A 29 -8.89 -14.38 46.56
N PHE A 30 -9.00 -15.27 47.55
CA PHE A 30 -8.06 -16.36 47.81
C PHE A 30 -8.54 -17.13 49.07
N SER A 31 -8.93 -18.39 48.87
CA SER A 31 -9.10 -19.40 49.91
C SER A 31 -8.69 -20.76 49.32
N GLU A 32 -7.41 -21.09 49.53
CA GLU A 32 -6.79 -22.42 49.74
C GLU A 32 -7.06 -23.56 48.72
N LYS A 33 -6.05 -24.24 48.15
CA LYS A 33 -4.95 -24.97 48.84
C LYS A 33 -3.68 -25.19 47.99
N GLU A 34 -2.57 -25.12 48.72
CA GLU A 34 -1.13 -25.32 48.48
C GLU A 34 -0.67 -26.53 47.62
N LYS A 35 0.39 -26.35 46.79
CA LYS A 35 1.81 -26.75 47.05
C LYS A 35 2.75 -26.46 45.85
N PRO A 36 4.07 -26.32 46.06
CA PRO A 36 4.91 -25.36 45.35
C PRO A 36 5.68 -25.94 44.15
N LEU A 37 5.95 -25.10 43.14
CA LEU A 37 6.98 -25.33 42.14
C LEU A 37 7.89 -24.10 42.11
N GLU A 38 9.15 -24.32 42.45
CA GLU A 38 10.24 -23.35 42.40
C GLU A 38 10.47 -22.89 40.95
N LEU A 39 10.44 -21.58 40.72
CA LEU A 39 10.98 -20.97 39.51
C LEU A 39 12.43 -20.57 39.80
N SER A 40 13.36 -21.40 39.32
CA SER A 40 14.77 -21.03 39.19
C SER A 40 14.98 -20.44 37.79
N CYS A 41 15.31 -19.15 37.74
CA CYS A 41 15.98 -18.55 36.58
C CYS A 41 17.38 -19.17 36.41
N CYS A 42 17.77 -19.50 35.18
CA CYS A 42 19.15 -19.50 34.74
C CYS A 42 19.21 -19.23 33.23
N VAL A 43 19.92 -18.17 32.88
CA VAL A 43 20.48 -17.91 31.55
C VAL A 43 21.80 -18.71 31.42
N THR A 44 22.27 -18.89 30.18
CA THR A 44 23.52 -19.51 29.67
C THR A 44 23.59 -21.04 29.65
N ASP A 45 23.58 -21.64 28.44
CA ASP A 45 24.82 -21.94 27.70
C ASP A 45 24.56 -22.48 26.28
N LEU A 46 25.36 -21.98 25.33
CA LEU A 46 25.60 -22.59 24.02
C LEU A 46 26.36 -23.90 24.21
N SER A 47 25.85 -25.01 23.66
CA SER A 47 26.72 -26.14 23.30
C SER A 47 26.17 -26.92 22.11
N ILE A 48 26.96 -26.89 21.04
CA ILE A 48 26.92 -27.73 19.84
C ILE A 48 27.06 -29.20 20.24
N ILE A 49 26.10 -30.06 19.85
CA ILE A 49 26.35 -31.49 19.60
C ILE A 49 25.52 -31.94 18.38
N SER A 50 26.25 -32.25 17.31
CA SER A 50 25.86 -33.00 16.11
C SER A 50 25.20 -34.35 16.42
N HIS A 51 24.13 -34.74 15.73
CA HIS A 51 23.77 -36.14 15.34
C HIS A 51 22.77 -36.04 14.16
N SER A 52 23.20 -36.32 12.92
CA SER A 52 23.01 -37.60 12.21
C SER A 52 21.59 -37.83 11.68
N PHE A 53 21.38 -37.48 10.41
CA PHE A 53 20.28 -37.91 9.55
C PHE A 53 20.22 -39.44 9.42
N GLN A 54 19.02 -40.02 9.53
CA GLN A 54 18.58 -41.12 8.65
C GLN A 54 17.05 -41.07 8.48
N ASP A 55 16.66 -40.91 7.21
CA ASP A 55 15.46 -41.39 6.52
C ASP A 55 14.16 -41.58 7.31
N GLU A 56 13.18 -40.69 7.07
CA GLU A 56 11.82 -41.08 6.68
C GLU A 56 11.03 -39.88 6.10
N LYS A 57 10.17 -40.17 5.13
CA LYS A 57 9.48 -39.23 4.23
C LYS A 57 8.63 -38.17 4.96
N LEU A 58 8.85 -36.89 4.61
CA LEU A 58 7.92 -35.79 4.90
C LEU A 58 6.88 -35.67 3.76
N ILE A 59 5.61 -35.86 4.12
CA ILE A 59 4.44 -35.34 3.39
C ILE A 59 3.96 -34.16 4.23
N PHE A 60 3.96 -32.95 3.66
CA PHE A 60 3.32 -31.79 4.27
C PHE A 60 1.83 -31.84 3.95
N ASP A 61 1.01 -31.96 4.98
CA ASP A 61 -0.44 -31.75 4.92
C ASP A 61 -0.73 -30.45 5.68
N LEU A 62 -1.14 -29.41 4.96
CA LEU A 62 -1.51 -28.10 5.50
C LEU A 62 -3.03 -28.02 5.51
N THR A 63 -3.64 -28.36 6.64
CA THR A 63 -5.03 -27.99 6.95
C THR A 63 -5.07 -27.36 8.35
N PRO A 64 -5.52 -26.10 8.51
CA PRO A 64 -5.80 -25.53 9.81
C PRO A 64 -7.24 -25.84 10.23
N SER A 65 -7.41 -26.55 11.34
CA SER A 65 -8.70 -26.70 12.05
C SER A 65 -8.67 -25.85 13.32
N PRO A 66 -9.72 -25.04 13.62
CA PRO A 66 -9.77 -24.19 14.81
C PRO A 66 -10.16 -24.99 16.08
N PRO A 67 -9.81 -24.50 17.30
CA PRO A 67 -10.13 -25.19 18.54
C PRO A 67 -11.51 -24.75 19.10
N HIS A 68 -12.44 -25.68 19.27
CA HIS A 68 -13.63 -25.51 20.11
C HIS A 68 -13.47 -26.25 21.46
N PRO A 69 -13.84 -25.66 22.60
CA PRO A 69 -13.97 -26.38 23.85
C PRO A 69 -15.32 -27.13 23.91
N SER A 70 -15.27 -28.38 24.37
CA SER A 70 -16.40 -29.31 24.44
C SER A 70 -17.10 -29.29 25.81
N ILE A 71 -18.44 -29.23 25.80
CA ILE A 71 -19.31 -29.44 26.98
C ILE A 71 -20.00 -30.82 26.84
N PRO A 72 -20.12 -31.63 27.91
CA PRO A 72 -20.64 -33.01 27.80
C PRO A 72 -22.18 -33.09 27.82
N PRO A 73 -22.81 -34.14 27.24
CA PRO A 73 -24.26 -34.22 27.08
C PRO A 73 -24.96 -34.88 28.29
N LEU A 74 -26.13 -34.34 28.65
CA LEU A 74 -27.10 -35.00 29.52
C LEU A 74 -28.06 -35.90 28.71
N GLN A 75 -28.15 -37.17 29.11
CA GLN A 75 -29.09 -38.15 28.58
C GLN A 75 -30.50 -37.92 29.11
N GLY A 76 -31.48 -37.88 28.20
CA GLY A 76 -32.92 -37.97 28.48
C GLY A 76 -33.65 -38.66 27.33
N ARG A 77 -34.49 -39.65 27.64
CA ARG A 77 -34.85 -40.79 26.79
C ARG A 77 -36.36 -40.81 26.48
N ILE A 78 -36.68 -40.81 25.18
CA ILE A 78 -37.70 -41.63 24.46
C ILE A 78 -39.22 -41.29 24.48
N GLN A 79 -39.76 -41.36 23.24
CA GLN A 79 -41.13 -41.66 22.74
C GLN A 79 -42.17 -40.53 22.84
N GLY A 80 -42.83 -40.11 21.75
CA GLY A 80 -42.83 -40.56 20.36
C GLY A 80 -44.17 -40.18 19.73
N ASP A 81 -44.19 -39.73 18.49
CA ASP A 81 -45.14 -40.22 17.50
C ASP A 81 -44.71 -39.81 16.09
N LYS A 82 -44.85 -40.78 15.18
CA LYS A 82 -44.52 -40.72 13.77
C LYS A 82 -45.68 -40.08 13.02
N GLU A 83 -45.37 -39.14 12.13
CA GLU A 83 -46.08 -39.03 10.85
C GLU A 83 -45.07 -38.89 9.70
N GLU A 84 -45.35 -39.65 8.66
CA GLU A 84 -44.56 -39.82 7.45
C GLU A 84 -44.72 -38.63 6.50
N ARG A 85 -43.61 -38.15 5.93
CA ARG A 85 -43.50 -37.85 4.49
C ARG A 85 -42.02 -37.76 4.13
N GLY A 86 -41.59 -38.69 3.28
CA GLY A 86 -40.24 -38.76 2.75
C GLY A 86 -40.02 -37.85 1.55
N GLY A 87 -38.75 -37.65 1.24
CA GLY A 87 -38.25 -37.06 0.00
C GLY A 87 -37.28 -35.90 0.23
N SER A 88 -36.11 -36.19 0.79
CA SER A 88 -34.97 -35.27 0.78
C SER A 88 -34.53 -35.01 -0.66
N GLN A 89 -34.54 -33.76 -1.11
CA GLN A 89 -33.57 -33.31 -2.11
C GLN A 89 -32.31 -32.94 -1.33
N GLY A 90 -31.22 -33.66 -1.61
CA GLY A 90 -29.92 -33.37 -1.03
C GLY A 90 -29.34 -32.09 -1.62
N GLU A 91 -28.65 -31.35 -0.78
CA GLU A 91 -27.74 -30.27 -1.18
C GLU A 91 -26.68 -30.80 -2.17
N PRO A 92 -26.28 -30.05 -3.20
CA PRO A 92 -25.34 -30.53 -4.20
C PRO A 92 -23.90 -30.49 -3.66
N GLU A 93 -23.18 -31.61 -3.81
CA GLU A 93 -21.74 -31.70 -3.61
C GLU A 93 -21.00 -30.88 -4.69
N GLN A 94 -20.01 -30.08 -4.30
CA GLN A 94 -19.09 -29.44 -5.23
C GLN A 94 -18.37 -30.51 -6.07
N GLY A 95 -18.58 -30.49 -7.39
CA GLY A 95 -18.00 -31.42 -8.37
C GLY A 95 -18.99 -32.08 -9.35
N GLN A 96 -20.28 -31.76 -9.28
CA GLN A 96 -21.29 -32.37 -10.15
C GLN A 96 -21.37 -31.72 -11.55
N ILE A 97 -20.95 -32.44 -12.59
CA ILE A 97 -21.08 -32.02 -14.00
C ILE A 97 -22.55 -32.11 -14.44
N ILE A 98 -23.10 -31.01 -14.96
CA ILE A 98 -24.46 -30.95 -15.49
C ILE A 98 -24.48 -31.38 -16.95
N PHE A 99 -25.27 -32.41 -17.26
CA PHE A 99 -25.42 -32.87 -18.63
C PHE A 99 -26.47 -32.05 -19.37
N VAL A 100 -26.05 -31.35 -20.42
CA VAL A 100 -26.98 -30.77 -21.39
C VAL A 100 -27.37 -31.87 -22.38
N THR A 101 -28.60 -32.34 -22.25
CA THR A 101 -29.13 -33.51 -22.98
C THR A 101 -29.88 -33.16 -24.26
N GLY A 102 -30.15 -31.87 -24.50
CA GLY A 102 -30.81 -31.38 -25.69
C GLY A 102 -30.40 -29.96 -26.04
N VAL A 103 -30.42 -29.61 -27.32
CA VAL A 103 -30.29 -28.23 -27.81
C VAL A 103 -31.46 -27.97 -28.76
N GLN A 104 -32.23 -26.91 -28.52
CA GLN A 104 -33.35 -26.51 -29.36
C GLN A 104 -33.19 -25.07 -29.82
N LEU A 105 -33.57 -24.79 -31.07
CA LEU A 105 -33.63 -23.45 -31.64
C LEU A 105 -35.08 -23.12 -32.01
N ASN A 106 -35.65 -22.09 -31.39
CA ASN A 106 -37.01 -21.64 -31.63
C ASN A 106 -37.00 -20.24 -32.28
N PRO A 107 -37.23 -20.12 -33.59
CA PRO A 107 -37.32 -18.82 -34.23
C PRO A 107 -38.60 -18.09 -33.79
N THR A 108 -38.49 -16.78 -33.59
CA THR A 108 -39.59 -15.83 -33.39
C THR A 108 -39.70 -14.92 -34.63
N GLU A 109 -40.64 -13.96 -34.63
CA GLU A 109 -40.80 -13.05 -35.78
C GLU A 109 -39.56 -12.17 -36.04
N THR A 110 -38.74 -11.88 -35.02
CA THR A 110 -37.58 -10.97 -35.12
C THR A 110 -36.31 -11.45 -34.42
N ALA A 111 -36.32 -12.61 -33.75
CA ALA A 111 -35.21 -13.15 -32.95
C ALA A 111 -35.21 -14.69 -32.96
N ILE A 112 -34.23 -15.33 -32.31
CA ILE A 112 -34.23 -16.78 -32.11
C ILE A 112 -33.83 -17.16 -30.69
N GLU A 113 -34.55 -18.09 -30.08
CA GLU A 113 -34.20 -18.65 -28.77
C GLU A 113 -33.38 -19.92 -28.94
N LEU A 114 -32.22 -20.00 -28.30
CA LEU A 114 -31.43 -21.22 -28.15
C LEU A 114 -31.62 -21.77 -26.74
N ILE A 115 -32.17 -22.98 -26.62
CA ILE A 115 -32.47 -23.63 -25.35
C ILE A 115 -31.53 -24.82 -25.14
N LEU A 116 -30.73 -24.77 -24.08
CA LEU A 116 -29.88 -25.87 -23.59
C LEU A 116 -30.62 -26.66 -22.52
N GLN A 117 -31.06 -27.87 -22.85
CA GLN A 117 -31.94 -28.67 -22.00
C GLN A 117 -31.19 -29.51 -20.98
N THR A 118 -31.58 -29.43 -19.70
CA THR A 118 -31.03 -30.25 -18.62
C THR A 118 -32.07 -31.27 -18.09
N PRO A 119 -31.66 -32.47 -17.60
CA PRO A 119 -32.59 -33.52 -17.16
C PRO A 119 -33.52 -33.15 -16.01
N THR A 120 -33.16 -32.17 -15.18
CA THR A 120 -33.90 -31.73 -13.99
C THR A 120 -34.45 -30.31 -14.11
N GLY A 121 -34.23 -29.63 -15.23
CA GLY A 121 -34.53 -28.20 -15.36
C GLY A 121 -33.66 -27.30 -14.48
N SER A 122 -32.63 -27.86 -13.82
CA SER A 122 -31.76 -27.13 -12.90
C SER A 122 -30.75 -26.33 -13.71
N THR A 123 -30.87 -25.01 -13.66
CA THR A 123 -29.94 -24.05 -14.29
C THR A 123 -29.10 -23.27 -13.26
N GLU A 124 -29.43 -23.37 -11.96
CA GLU A 124 -28.75 -22.70 -10.83
C GLU A 124 -27.24 -22.96 -10.71
N LEU A 125 -26.70 -23.90 -11.49
CA LEU A 125 -25.29 -24.29 -11.51
C LEU A 125 -24.64 -24.16 -12.90
N LEU A 126 -25.38 -23.64 -13.90
CA LEU A 126 -24.85 -23.30 -15.21
C LEU A 126 -24.52 -21.80 -15.21
N GLU A 127 -23.24 -21.45 -15.06
CA GLU A 127 -22.77 -20.06 -15.01
C GLU A 127 -22.12 -19.64 -16.34
N PRO A 128 -22.88 -19.18 -17.35
CA PRO A 128 -22.34 -18.80 -18.66
C PRO A 128 -21.34 -17.63 -18.56
N ASN A 129 -20.10 -17.86 -19.00
CA ASN A 129 -19.05 -16.86 -19.11
C ASN A 129 -18.88 -16.38 -20.57
N ASN A 130 -19.18 -15.12 -20.83
CA ASN A 130 -19.14 -14.54 -22.17
C ASN A 130 -17.71 -14.14 -22.58
N ILE A 131 -17.26 -14.66 -23.72
CA ILE A 131 -15.94 -14.41 -24.32
C ILE A 131 -16.05 -13.99 -25.80
N SER A 132 -17.14 -13.29 -26.14
CA SER A 132 -17.45 -12.85 -27.51
C SER A 132 -16.34 -11.99 -28.13
N SER A 133 -16.15 -12.10 -29.45
CA SER A 133 -15.19 -11.30 -30.21
C SER A 133 -15.66 -11.07 -31.65
N GLY A 134 -15.52 -9.83 -32.13
CA GLY A 134 -15.97 -9.43 -33.46
C GLY A 134 -17.48 -9.65 -33.65
N ASN A 135 -17.86 -10.34 -34.74
CA ASN A 135 -19.25 -10.66 -35.05
C ASN A 135 -19.76 -11.93 -34.34
N ASN A 136 -18.95 -12.53 -33.47
CA ASN A 136 -19.26 -13.79 -32.81
C ASN A 136 -19.65 -13.54 -31.37
N PHE A 137 -20.87 -13.92 -31.00
CA PHE A 137 -21.20 -14.14 -29.61
C PHE A 137 -20.66 -15.52 -29.18
N ILE A 138 -19.80 -15.59 -28.17
CA ILE A 138 -19.24 -16.84 -27.67
C ILE A 138 -19.40 -16.87 -26.16
N VAL A 139 -19.89 -17.99 -25.63
CA VAL A 139 -20.10 -18.17 -24.19
C VAL A 139 -19.70 -19.57 -23.76
N GLU A 140 -19.03 -19.67 -22.63
CA GLU A 140 -18.54 -20.91 -22.05
C GLU A 140 -19.26 -21.19 -20.74
N ILE A 141 -19.78 -22.40 -20.60
CA ILE A 141 -20.59 -22.81 -19.47
C ILE A 141 -19.77 -23.87 -18.73
N PRO A 142 -19.02 -23.48 -17.67
CA PRO A 142 -18.26 -24.42 -16.86
C PRO A 142 -19.19 -25.35 -16.09
N ASN A 143 -18.64 -26.43 -15.53
CA ASN A 143 -19.38 -27.47 -14.82
C ASN A 143 -20.49 -28.12 -15.65
N SER A 144 -20.34 -28.14 -16.98
CA SER A 144 -21.35 -28.67 -17.89
C SER A 144 -20.75 -29.52 -19.00
N GLN A 145 -21.49 -30.52 -19.47
CA GLN A 145 -21.09 -31.39 -20.57
C GLN A 145 -22.26 -31.71 -21.50
N LEU A 146 -22.09 -31.44 -22.79
CA LEU A 146 -23.04 -31.71 -23.85
C LEU A 146 -23.08 -33.21 -24.15
N LYS A 147 -24.26 -33.82 -23.97
CA LYS A 147 -24.55 -35.23 -24.26
C LYS A 147 -25.82 -35.35 -25.08
N LEU A 148 -25.73 -35.03 -26.38
CA LEU A 148 -26.89 -35.13 -27.27
C LEU A 148 -27.07 -36.57 -27.76
N PRO A 149 -28.33 -37.01 -28.02
CA PRO A 149 -28.60 -38.35 -28.54
C PRO A 149 -27.92 -38.65 -29.89
N GLU A 150 -27.62 -37.60 -30.68
CA GLU A 150 -27.12 -37.71 -32.05
C GLU A 150 -25.65 -37.25 -32.24
N GLY A 151 -24.94 -36.86 -31.16
CA GLY A 151 -23.54 -36.42 -31.24
C GLY A 151 -23.03 -35.62 -30.03
N GLN A 152 -21.79 -35.09 -30.10
CA GLN A 152 -21.18 -34.23 -29.07
C GLN A 152 -21.14 -32.74 -29.46
N SER A 153 -21.92 -32.36 -30.47
CA SER A 153 -22.01 -30.99 -30.97
C SER A 153 -23.36 -30.75 -31.63
N PHE A 154 -23.87 -29.53 -31.53
CA PHE A 154 -25.01 -29.01 -32.28
C PHE A 154 -24.52 -27.88 -33.20
N ARG A 155 -25.02 -27.81 -34.43
CA ARG A 155 -24.69 -26.74 -35.38
C ARG A 155 -25.87 -26.46 -36.30
N GLN A 156 -26.25 -25.20 -36.43
CA GLN A 156 -27.27 -24.71 -37.34
C GLN A 156 -26.73 -23.51 -38.12
N THR A 157 -26.86 -23.52 -39.45
CA THR A 157 -26.47 -22.40 -40.31
C THR A 157 -27.70 -21.63 -40.78
N ASN A 158 -27.53 -20.32 -40.94
CA ASN A 158 -28.53 -19.31 -41.31
C ASN A 158 -29.90 -19.52 -40.62
N PRO A 159 -29.93 -19.59 -39.27
CA PRO A 159 -31.19 -19.81 -38.55
C PRO A 159 -32.24 -18.72 -38.80
N ILE A 160 -31.83 -17.46 -38.90
CA ILE A 160 -32.65 -16.28 -39.23
C ILE A 160 -31.79 -15.25 -39.96
N GLU A 161 -32.41 -14.25 -40.61
CA GLU A 161 -31.71 -13.12 -41.22
C GLU A 161 -30.88 -12.37 -40.15
N GLY A 162 -29.61 -12.06 -40.45
CA GLY A 162 -28.69 -11.41 -39.53
C GLY A 162 -27.91 -12.34 -38.57
N ILE A 163 -28.24 -13.64 -38.49
CA ILE A 163 -27.43 -14.66 -37.79
C ILE A 163 -27.04 -15.75 -38.80
N SER A 164 -25.74 -15.87 -39.07
CA SER A 164 -25.19 -16.80 -40.05
C SER A 164 -24.98 -18.21 -39.49
N GLU A 165 -24.73 -18.35 -38.18
CA GLU A 165 -24.48 -19.66 -37.56
C GLU A 165 -24.75 -19.68 -36.06
N VAL A 166 -25.24 -20.81 -35.53
CA VAL A 166 -25.27 -21.15 -34.10
C VAL A 166 -24.65 -22.54 -33.90
N THR A 167 -23.66 -22.65 -33.02
CA THR A 167 -22.95 -23.89 -32.69
C THR A 167 -22.88 -24.08 -31.17
N VAL A 168 -23.05 -25.31 -30.69
CA VAL A 168 -22.88 -25.70 -29.28
C VAL A 168 -22.00 -26.96 -29.22
N THR A 169 -20.87 -26.90 -28.51
CA THR A 169 -19.85 -27.96 -28.49
C THR A 169 -19.27 -28.14 -27.09
N ASN A 170 -18.72 -29.31 -26.77
CA ASN A 170 -17.85 -29.45 -25.59
C ASN A 170 -16.49 -28.79 -25.90
N ARG A 171 -16.07 -27.79 -25.12
CA ARG A 171 -14.71 -27.23 -25.18
C ARG A 171 -13.71 -28.22 -24.59
N ASP A 172 -14.06 -28.82 -23.45
CA ASP A 172 -13.31 -29.85 -22.75
C ASP A 172 -14.27 -30.79 -22.01
N SER A 173 -13.76 -31.59 -21.07
CA SER A 173 -14.57 -32.56 -20.32
C SER A 173 -15.55 -31.93 -19.31
N ASN A 174 -15.42 -30.64 -18.99
CA ASN A 174 -16.20 -29.95 -17.97
C ASN A 174 -16.81 -28.61 -18.44
N THR A 175 -16.68 -28.25 -19.72
CA THR A 175 -17.14 -26.96 -20.25
C THR A 175 -17.84 -27.10 -21.60
N ILE A 176 -19.06 -26.55 -21.72
CA ILE A 176 -19.75 -26.38 -23.00
C ILE A 176 -19.45 -24.98 -23.55
N ARG A 177 -19.15 -24.87 -24.84
CA ARG A 177 -19.07 -23.60 -25.57
C ARG A 177 -20.26 -23.46 -26.51
N VAL A 178 -20.94 -22.32 -26.45
CA VAL A 178 -21.94 -21.87 -27.43
C VAL A 178 -21.29 -20.74 -28.24
N THR A 179 -21.43 -20.80 -29.56
CA THR A 179 -20.96 -19.78 -30.50
C THR A 179 -22.10 -19.40 -31.43
N VAL A 180 -22.37 -18.11 -31.57
CA VAL A 180 -23.36 -17.55 -32.48
C VAL A 180 -22.68 -16.49 -33.34
N ILE A 181 -22.72 -16.64 -34.66
CA ILE A 181 -22.05 -15.75 -35.61
C ILE A 181 -23.10 -14.87 -36.27
N GLY A 182 -23.09 -13.58 -35.98
CA GLY A 182 -23.90 -12.60 -36.69
C GLY A 182 -23.32 -12.26 -38.06
N GLU A 183 -24.17 -11.85 -39.01
CA GLU A 183 -23.73 -11.54 -40.37
C GLU A 183 -22.92 -10.23 -40.45
N ASN A 184 -23.32 -9.20 -39.69
CA ASN A 184 -22.70 -7.86 -39.72
C ASN A 184 -22.15 -7.40 -38.36
N ALA A 185 -22.72 -7.89 -37.25
CA ALA A 185 -22.30 -7.63 -35.88
C ALA A 185 -22.77 -8.81 -34.99
N ALA A 186 -22.15 -9.02 -33.83
CA ALA A 186 -22.62 -10.05 -32.89
C ALA A 186 -24.08 -9.79 -32.47
N PRO A 187 -24.94 -10.82 -32.39
CA PRO A 187 -26.32 -10.62 -31.97
C PRO A 187 -26.38 -10.14 -30.51
N GLN A 188 -27.40 -9.36 -30.16
CA GLN A 188 -27.71 -9.11 -28.76
C GLN A 188 -28.28 -10.36 -28.12
N VAL A 189 -27.86 -10.65 -26.89
CA VAL A 189 -28.21 -11.88 -26.19
C VAL A 189 -28.78 -11.56 -24.82
N GLU A 190 -29.97 -12.10 -24.55
CA GLU A 190 -30.60 -12.09 -23.22
C GLU A 190 -30.67 -13.54 -22.69
N LEU A 191 -30.46 -13.72 -21.39
CA LEU A 191 -30.44 -15.02 -20.75
C LEU A 191 -31.67 -15.22 -19.88
N PHE A 192 -32.28 -16.40 -19.97
CA PHE A 192 -33.45 -16.77 -19.16
C PHE A 192 -33.32 -18.19 -18.64
N ASP A 193 -33.69 -18.40 -17.39
CA ASP A 193 -33.88 -19.73 -16.81
C ASP A 193 -35.27 -20.28 -17.16
N SER A 194 -35.35 -21.58 -17.44
CA SER A 194 -36.61 -22.29 -17.67
C SER A 194 -36.60 -23.63 -16.96
N ASP A 195 -37.82 -24.12 -16.65
CA ASP A 195 -38.11 -25.49 -16.22
C ASP A 195 -37.55 -26.60 -17.13
N LYS A 196 -37.08 -26.24 -18.34
CA LYS A 196 -36.46 -27.14 -19.31
C LYS A 196 -34.95 -26.97 -19.45
N GLY A 197 -34.35 -25.91 -18.90
CA GLY A 197 -32.93 -25.59 -19.01
C GLY A 197 -32.65 -24.11 -19.31
N LEU A 198 -31.42 -23.79 -19.74
CA LEU A 198 -30.96 -22.41 -19.94
C LEU A 198 -31.30 -21.92 -21.35
N ILE A 199 -31.88 -20.71 -21.46
CA ILE A 199 -32.32 -20.11 -22.73
C ILE A 199 -31.47 -18.87 -23.05
N PHE A 200 -30.99 -18.79 -24.29
CA PHE A 200 -30.38 -17.60 -24.89
C PHE A 200 -31.36 -17.01 -25.90
N GLY A 201 -31.91 -15.82 -25.63
CA GLY A 201 -32.67 -15.02 -26.59
C GLY A 201 -31.71 -14.23 -27.48
N LEU A 202 -31.63 -14.55 -28.77
CA LEU A 202 -30.66 -14.00 -29.71
C LEU A 202 -31.36 -13.06 -30.70
N THR A 203 -31.05 -11.76 -30.64
CA THR A 203 -31.61 -10.72 -31.51
C THR A 203 -30.54 -10.22 -32.49
N PRO A 204 -30.76 -10.31 -33.82
CA PRO A 204 -29.81 -9.78 -34.81
C PRO A 204 -29.69 -8.26 -34.73
N LEU A 205 -28.47 -7.73 -34.89
CA LEU A 205 -28.22 -6.29 -34.99
C LEU A 205 -28.06 -5.85 -36.45
N GLU A 206 -28.87 -4.88 -36.90
CA GLU A 206 -28.72 -4.27 -38.22
C GLU A 206 -27.55 -3.28 -38.25
N GLY A 207 -26.70 -3.38 -39.28
CA GLY A 207 -25.54 -2.52 -39.47
C GLY A 207 -25.89 -1.10 -39.92
N GLY A 208 -26.04 -0.17 -38.97
CA GLY A 208 -25.57 1.23 -39.08
C GLY A 208 -26.59 2.37 -39.23
N GLN A 209 -26.66 3.24 -38.20
CA GLN A 209 -26.67 4.72 -38.32
C GLN A 209 -26.31 5.39 -36.97
N GLY A 210 -25.39 6.35 -36.99
CA GLY A 210 -24.71 6.92 -35.81
C GLY A 210 -25.23 8.28 -35.28
N ALA A 211 -24.55 8.69 -34.20
CA ALA A 211 -24.46 9.97 -33.50
C ALA A 211 -25.29 11.20 -33.96
N GLN A 212 -25.95 11.86 -33.00
CA GLN A 212 -26.40 13.26 -33.10
C GLN A 212 -25.34 14.22 -32.52
N THR A 213 -25.10 15.34 -33.22
CA THR A 213 -24.33 16.52 -32.78
C THR A 213 -25.17 17.80 -32.95
N PRO A 214 -24.98 18.87 -32.13
CA PRO A 214 -25.57 20.22 -32.32
C PRO A 214 -24.62 21.19 -33.10
N PRO A 215 -25.05 22.41 -33.55
CA PRO A 215 -25.08 22.71 -34.98
C PRO A 215 -24.02 23.69 -35.57
N THR A 216 -23.77 23.43 -36.86
CA THR A 216 -23.32 24.18 -38.05
C THR A 216 -22.69 25.58 -37.97
N GLN A 217 -21.51 25.72 -38.61
CA GLN A 217 -21.19 26.76 -39.62
C GLN A 217 -20.27 26.21 -40.74
N THR A 218 -20.52 26.63 -41.99
CA THR A 218 -19.70 26.45 -43.24
C THR A 218 -19.04 27.81 -43.58
N PRO A 219 -18.14 28.02 -44.61
CA PRO A 219 -17.61 27.12 -45.66
C PRO A 219 -16.10 27.25 -46.09
N THR A 220 -15.52 26.13 -46.61
CA THR A 220 -14.57 25.89 -47.77
C THR A 220 -13.26 26.73 -47.92
N PRO A 221 -12.18 26.37 -48.69
CA PRO A 221 -12.01 25.30 -49.70
C PRO A 221 -10.63 24.56 -49.89
N SER A 222 -10.69 23.51 -50.73
CA SER A 222 -9.80 23.11 -51.87
C SER A 222 -8.51 22.25 -51.74
N PHE A 223 -8.60 21.01 -52.32
CA PHE A 223 -7.78 20.29 -53.34
C PHE A 223 -6.23 20.11 -53.20
N PRO A 224 -5.55 19.17 -53.93
CA PRO A 224 -5.85 17.77 -54.30
C PRO A 224 -4.64 16.77 -54.30
N GLU A 225 -4.96 15.48 -54.52
CA GLU A 225 -4.22 14.41 -55.28
C GLU A 225 -2.82 13.88 -54.83
N ALA A 226 -2.69 12.56 -54.63
CA ALA A 226 -2.23 11.57 -55.66
C ALA A 226 -1.72 10.23 -55.07
N SER A 227 -2.35 9.13 -55.54
CA SER A 227 -1.84 7.77 -55.88
C SER A 227 -0.60 7.12 -55.23
N GLY A 228 -0.74 5.84 -54.84
CA GLY A 228 0.34 4.85 -54.83
C GLY A 228 -0.01 3.49 -54.19
N GLU A 229 0.00 2.40 -54.97
CA GLU A 229 -0.25 1.00 -54.57
C GLU A 229 0.88 0.37 -53.72
N ARG A 230 0.52 -0.50 -52.76
CA ARG A 230 1.22 -1.69 -52.19
C ARG A 230 0.21 -2.34 -51.23
N GLY A 231 -0.03 -3.65 -51.15
CA GLY A 231 0.88 -4.79 -51.07
C GLY A 231 0.45 -5.56 -49.80
N ALA A 232 0.22 -6.87 -49.90
CA ALA A 232 -0.46 -7.75 -48.93
C ALA A 232 -0.13 -7.52 -47.44
N SER A 233 -1.16 -7.49 -46.59
CA SER A 233 -1.07 -7.56 -45.12
C SER A 233 -0.78 -8.99 -44.69
N GLN A 234 0.31 -9.20 -43.95
CA GLN A 234 0.52 -10.39 -43.14
C GLN A 234 -0.42 -10.30 -41.92
N GLY A 235 -1.14 -11.39 -41.66
CA GLY A 235 -2.10 -11.50 -40.56
C GLY A 235 -1.43 -11.92 -39.25
N GLU A 236 -2.00 -11.42 -38.16
CA GLU A 236 -1.76 -11.89 -36.79
C GLU A 236 -2.08 -13.39 -36.63
N PRO A 237 -1.43 -14.12 -35.70
CA PRO A 237 -1.64 -15.56 -35.53
C PRO A 237 -3.00 -15.88 -34.90
N GLU A 238 -3.67 -16.90 -35.42
CA GLU A 238 -4.83 -17.52 -34.77
C GLU A 238 -4.40 -18.27 -33.49
N GLU A 239 -5.13 -18.06 -32.39
CA GLU A 239 -4.87 -18.69 -31.09
C GLU A 239 -4.95 -20.23 -31.19
N GLY A 240 -3.82 -20.92 -30.99
CA GLY A 240 -3.71 -22.39 -31.03
C GLY A 240 -2.93 -22.99 -32.21
N GLN A 241 -2.37 -22.17 -33.12
CA GLN A 241 -1.54 -22.66 -34.22
C GLN A 241 -0.15 -23.13 -33.74
N ILE A 242 0.17 -24.42 -33.88
CA ILE A 242 1.52 -24.96 -33.63
C ILE A 242 2.42 -24.65 -34.84
N ILE A 243 3.49 -23.88 -34.62
CA ILE A 243 4.49 -23.54 -35.63
C ILE A 243 5.52 -24.68 -35.74
N PRO A 244 5.66 -25.35 -36.90
CA PRO A 244 6.63 -26.43 -37.05
C PRO A 244 8.04 -25.87 -37.21
N VAL A 245 8.99 -26.35 -36.39
CA VAL A 245 10.43 -26.14 -36.61
C VAL A 245 10.93 -27.29 -37.46
N THR A 246 11.16 -27.01 -38.74
CA THR A 246 11.43 -28.01 -39.79
C THR A 246 12.92 -28.29 -40.01
N GLY A 247 13.80 -27.45 -39.45
CA GLY A 247 15.25 -27.60 -39.52
C GLY A 247 15.95 -26.94 -38.34
N VAL A 248 17.13 -27.44 -38.00
CA VAL A 248 18.03 -26.84 -37.01
C VAL A 248 19.43 -26.79 -37.63
N GLN A 249 20.03 -25.61 -37.71
CA GLN A 249 21.35 -25.40 -38.32
C GLN A 249 22.28 -24.70 -37.33
N LEU A 250 23.56 -25.10 -37.31
CA LEU A 250 24.60 -24.41 -36.55
C LEU A 250 25.60 -23.75 -37.51
N ASN A 251 25.87 -22.46 -37.30
CA ASN A 251 26.84 -21.68 -38.07
C ASN A 251 27.89 -21.08 -37.11
N PRO A 252 29.16 -21.51 -37.16
CA PRO A 252 30.22 -20.86 -36.39
C PRO A 252 30.55 -19.49 -36.97
N THR A 253 30.76 -18.50 -36.12
CA THR A 253 31.26 -17.16 -36.47
C THR A 253 32.68 -16.97 -35.91
N GLU A 254 33.30 -15.79 -36.10
CA GLU A 254 34.65 -15.52 -35.59
C GLU A 254 34.71 -15.51 -34.04
N THR A 255 33.61 -15.18 -33.37
CA THR A 255 33.54 -15.01 -31.91
C THR A 255 32.40 -15.80 -31.22
N ALA A 256 31.47 -16.40 -31.97
CA ALA A 256 30.27 -17.06 -31.44
C ALA A 256 29.87 -18.29 -32.27
N ILE A 257 28.77 -18.93 -31.88
CA ILE A 257 28.08 -19.94 -32.70
C ILE A 257 26.59 -19.67 -32.76
N GLU A 258 26.06 -19.58 -33.99
CA GLU A 258 24.65 -19.32 -34.24
C GLU A 258 23.87 -20.63 -34.43
N LEU A 259 22.77 -20.80 -33.69
CA LEU A 259 21.77 -21.84 -33.88
C LEU A 259 20.54 -21.24 -34.56
N ILE A 260 20.21 -21.73 -35.75
CA ILE A 260 19.05 -21.29 -36.52
C ILE A 260 17.96 -22.36 -36.44
N LEU A 261 16.80 -22.00 -35.89
CA LEU A 261 15.57 -22.79 -35.89
C LEU A 261 14.73 -22.40 -37.12
N GLN A 262 14.64 -23.30 -38.09
CA GLN A 262 13.97 -23.01 -39.37
C GLN A 262 12.46 -23.20 -39.28
N THR A 263 11.72 -22.12 -39.49
CA THR A 263 10.24 -22.10 -39.51
C THR A 263 9.71 -21.78 -40.91
N PRO A 264 8.39 -21.94 -41.17
CA PRO A 264 7.77 -21.35 -42.35
C PRO A 264 8.06 -19.84 -42.45
N THR A 265 8.20 -19.34 -43.67
CA THR A 265 8.57 -17.94 -43.95
C THR A 265 7.57 -16.97 -43.30
N GLY A 266 8.09 -16.01 -42.51
CA GLY A 266 7.29 -15.02 -41.78
C GLY A 266 6.74 -15.49 -40.43
N SER A 267 7.11 -16.68 -39.94
CA SER A 267 6.66 -17.20 -38.63
C SER A 267 7.63 -16.98 -37.48
N ALA A 268 8.81 -16.36 -37.71
CA ALA A 268 9.81 -16.10 -36.67
C ALA A 268 9.28 -15.09 -35.63
N GLU A 269 8.66 -14.00 -36.09
CA GLU A 269 8.06 -12.94 -35.24
C GLU A 269 6.94 -13.44 -34.32
N LEU A 270 6.43 -14.66 -34.58
CA LEU A 270 5.37 -15.30 -33.80
C LEU A 270 5.91 -16.19 -32.67
N LEU A 271 7.23 -16.37 -32.57
CA LEU A 271 7.88 -17.17 -31.55
C LEU A 271 8.17 -16.34 -30.30
N GLN A 272 7.74 -16.82 -29.14
CA GLN A 272 7.87 -16.11 -27.85
C GLN A 272 8.75 -16.94 -26.88
N PRO A 273 10.08 -16.98 -27.07
CA PRO A 273 10.98 -17.79 -26.25
C PRO A 273 11.00 -17.34 -24.78
N SER A 274 10.94 -18.31 -23.85
CA SER A 274 11.03 -18.10 -22.40
C SER A 274 12.31 -18.75 -21.87
N ASN A 275 13.17 -17.94 -21.24
CA ASN A 275 14.45 -18.39 -20.67
C ASN A 275 14.26 -18.96 -19.25
N ILE A 276 14.81 -20.15 -19.01
CA ILE A 276 14.78 -20.88 -17.74
C ILE A 276 16.16 -21.46 -17.37
N SER A 277 17.23 -20.75 -17.73
CA SER A 277 18.63 -21.17 -17.57
C SER A 277 19.02 -21.50 -16.12
N SER A 278 19.95 -22.43 -15.93
CA SER A 278 20.44 -22.83 -14.60
C SER A 278 21.86 -23.42 -14.66
N GLY A 279 22.75 -22.94 -13.80
CA GLY A 279 24.18 -23.28 -13.81
C GLY A 279 24.83 -22.86 -15.14
N ASN A 280 25.65 -23.73 -15.73
CA ASN A 280 26.28 -23.47 -17.05
C ASN A 280 25.36 -23.77 -18.25
N ASN A 281 24.07 -24.07 -18.01
CA ASN A 281 23.11 -24.41 -19.06
C ASN A 281 22.21 -23.23 -19.36
N PHE A 282 22.35 -22.68 -20.57
CA PHE A 282 21.34 -21.80 -21.13
C PHE A 282 20.16 -22.64 -21.60
N ILE A 283 18.95 -22.38 -21.12
CA ILE A 283 17.76 -23.16 -21.47
C ILE A 283 16.65 -22.21 -21.88
N VAL A 284 16.08 -22.41 -23.07
CA VAL A 284 14.93 -21.66 -23.56
C VAL A 284 13.81 -22.62 -23.96
N GLU A 285 12.59 -22.34 -23.52
CA GLU A 285 11.37 -22.99 -23.97
C GLU A 285 10.60 -22.09 -24.93
N ILE A 286 10.18 -22.63 -26.07
CA ILE A 286 9.44 -21.89 -27.09
C ILE A 286 8.01 -22.49 -27.15
N PRO A 287 6.99 -21.80 -26.63
CA PRO A 287 5.60 -22.25 -26.68
C PRO A 287 5.06 -22.20 -28.11
N ASN A 288 3.95 -22.88 -28.36
CA ASN A 288 3.31 -22.98 -29.67
C ASN A 288 4.24 -23.49 -30.79
N THR A 289 5.23 -24.32 -30.47
CA THR A 289 6.16 -24.89 -31.44
C THR A 289 6.28 -26.40 -31.34
N GLN A 290 6.59 -27.04 -32.46
CA GLN A 290 6.91 -28.47 -32.47
C GLN A 290 8.08 -28.75 -33.42
N LEU A 291 9.10 -29.43 -32.91
CA LEU A 291 10.28 -29.85 -33.66
C LEU A 291 9.89 -31.02 -34.56
N GLN A 292 9.96 -30.80 -35.88
CA GLN A 292 9.59 -31.74 -36.93
C GLN A 292 10.77 -31.95 -37.89
N LEU A 293 11.89 -32.46 -37.38
CA LEU A 293 13.05 -32.75 -38.21
C LEU A 293 12.81 -33.97 -39.12
N PRO A 294 13.38 -34.03 -40.34
CA PRO A 294 13.16 -35.11 -41.30
C PRO A 294 13.50 -36.52 -40.80
N ASP A 295 14.37 -36.65 -39.79
CA ASP A 295 14.78 -37.91 -39.20
C ASP A 295 13.99 -38.30 -37.93
N GLY A 296 13.08 -37.41 -37.48
CA GLY A 296 12.23 -37.59 -36.32
C GLY A 296 12.97 -37.61 -34.97
N LYS A 297 14.23 -37.20 -34.91
CA LYS A 297 15.05 -37.20 -33.70
C LYS A 297 15.27 -35.78 -33.16
N PRO A 298 15.54 -35.61 -31.86
CA PRO A 298 15.98 -34.32 -31.33
C PRO A 298 17.36 -33.95 -31.88
N PHE A 299 17.59 -32.65 -32.06
CA PHE A 299 18.90 -32.14 -32.46
C PHE A 299 19.85 -32.14 -31.27
N ARG A 300 21.08 -32.60 -31.47
CA ARG A 300 22.14 -32.59 -30.46
C ARG A 300 23.50 -32.47 -31.14
N GLN A 301 24.27 -31.47 -30.73
CA GLN A 301 25.66 -31.26 -31.15
C GLN A 301 26.54 -31.14 -29.90
N THR A 302 27.64 -31.90 -29.86
CA THR A 302 28.65 -31.81 -28.79
C THR A 302 29.86 -31.01 -29.29
N ASN A 303 30.47 -30.27 -28.38
CA ASN A 303 31.58 -29.34 -28.61
C ASN A 303 31.40 -28.46 -29.87
N PRO A 304 30.25 -27.77 -30.02
CA PRO A 304 29.96 -26.97 -31.21
C PRO A 304 30.91 -25.78 -31.39
N ALA A 305 31.44 -25.21 -30.31
CA ALA A 305 32.45 -24.14 -30.32
C ALA A 305 33.32 -24.21 -29.05
N GLN A 306 34.48 -23.54 -29.05
CA GLN A 306 35.34 -23.44 -27.87
C GLN A 306 34.57 -22.78 -26.72
N GLY A 307 34.55 -23.37 -25.52
CA GLY A 307 33.79 -22.87 -24.37
C GLY A 307 32.30 -23.25 -24.34
N ILE A 308 31.78 -23.96 -25.35
CA ILE A 308 30.43 -24.55 -25.36
C ILE A 308 30.55 -26.07 -25.53
N SER A 309 30.16 -26.81 -24.51
CA SER A 309 30.26 -28.27 -24.46
C SER A 309 29.14 -28.99 -25.25
N GLU A 310 27.95 -28.40 -25.33
CA GLU A 310 26.79 -29.05 -25.95
C GLU A 310 25.69 -28.05 -26.35
N ILE A 311 25.01 -28.29 -27.49
CA ILE A 311 23.74 -27.65 -27.86
C ILE A 311 22.71 -28.73 -28.21
N THR A 312 21.51 -28.65 -27.65
CA THR A 312 20.37 -29.55 -27.94
C THR A 312 19.09 -28.79 -28.25
N VAL A 313 18.25 -29.36 -29.12
CA VAL A 313 16.88 -28.90 -29.40
C VAL A 313 15.95 -30.10 -29.36
N THR A 314 14.95 -30.07 -28.46
CA THR A 314 14.07 -31.20 -28.15
C THR A 314 12.61 -30.78 -28.04
N ASN A 315 11.66 -31.66 -28.37
CA ASN A 315 10.26 -31.44 -27.98
C ASN A 315 10.10 -31.69 -26.48
N ARG A 316 9.62 -30.68 -25.74
CA ARG A 316 9.29 -30.82 -24.32
C ARG A 316 7.94 -31.50 -24.16
N ASP A 317 6.97 -31.10 -24.98
CA ASP A 317 5.64 -31.69 -25.11
C ASP A 317 5.09 -31.50 -26.53
N ALA A 318 3.79 -31.71 -26.75
CA ALA A 318 3.16 -31.64 -28.06
C ALA A 318 3.13 -30.24 -28.69
N SER A 319 3.35 -29.19 -27.89
CA SER A 319 3.18 -27.77 -28.25
C SER A 319 4.37 -26.89 -27.84
N LYS A 320 5.49 -27.49 -27.44
CA LYS A 320 6.64 -26.74 -26.91
C LYS A 320 7.98 -27.40 -27.26
N ILE A 321 8.92 -26.60 -27.78
CA ILE A 321 10.32 -26.98 -27.98
C ILE A 321 11.18 -26.43 -26.84
N ARG A 322 12.24 -27.15 -26.47
CA ARG A 322 13.30 -26.70 -25.58
C ARG A 322 14.65 -26.67 -26.31
N VAL A 323 15.30 -25.52 -26.29
CA VAL A 323 16.70 -25.31 -26.69
C VAL A 323 17.58 -25.31 -25.43
N THR A 324 18.72 -25.98 -25.46
CA THR A 324 19.69 -25.98 -24.35
C THR A 324 21.09 -25.83 -24.90
N ALA A 325 21.86 -24.84 -24.44
CA ALA A 325 23.28 -24.68 -24.72
C ALA A 325 24.08 -24.71 -23.42
N THR A 326 25.07 -25.60 -23.31
CA THR A 326 25.85 -25.82 -22.08
C THR A 326 27.27 -25.30 -22.27
N GLY A 327 27.64 -24.27 -21.52
CA GLY A 327 29.02 -23.78 -21.48
C GLY A 327 29.95 -24.71 -20.70
N GLU A 328 31.24 -24.68 -21.04
CA GLU A 328 32.26 -25.55 -20.40
C GLU A 328 32.56 -25.13 -18.95
N THR A 329 32.70 -23.83 -18.70
CA THR A 329 33.09 -23.26 -17.39
C THR A 329 32.06 -22.29 -16.80
N ALA A 330 31.31 -21.57 -17.65
CA ALA A 330 30.27 -20.62 -17.25
C ALA A 330 29.07 -20.66 -18.21
N LEU A 331 27.96 -20.01 -17.86
CA LEU A 331 26.79 -19.84 -18.74
C LEU A 331 27.19 -19.03 -19.99
N PRO A 332 26.95 -19.53 -21.23
CA PRO A 332 27.24 -18.76 -22.45
C PRO A 332 26.39 -17.48 -22.53
N GLN A 333 26.94 -16.38 -23.04
CA GLN A 333 26.14 -15.21 -23.39
C GLN A 333 25.35 -15.48 -24.67
N VAL A 334 24.12 -14.99 -24.76
CA VAL A 334 23.20 -15.30 -25.87
C VAL A 334 22.53 -14.05 -26.40
N GLU A 335 22.61 -13.85 -27.71
CA GLU A 335 21.84 -12.85 -28.45
C GLU A 335 20.82 -13.54 -29.37
N LEU A 336 19.65 -12.92 -29.55
CA LEU A 336 18.55 -13.48 -30.32
C LEU A 336 18.21 -12.59 -31.52
N PHE A 337 18.03 -13.19 -32.69
CA PHE A 337 17.69 -12.45 -33.92
C PHE A 337 16.59 -13.17 -34.70
N ASP A 338 15.64 -12.40 -35.23
CA ASP A 338 14.68 -12.88 -36.22
C ASP A 338 15.29 -12.87 -37.62
N SER A 339 14.93 -13.86 -38.45
CA SER A 339 15.30 -13.91 -39.85
C SER A 339 14.16 -14.44 -40.72
N ASP A 340 14.19 -14.14 -42.02
CA ASP A 340 13.26 -14.69 -43.02
C ASP A 340 13.20 -16.23 -43.02
N SER A 341 14.26 -16.85 -42.53
CA SER A 341 14.48 -18.29 -42.42
C SER A 341 14.08 -18.91 -41.08
N GLY A 342 13.75 -18.10 -40.06
CA GLY A 342 13.40 -18.54 -38.70
C GLY A 342 14.18 -17.82 -37.60
N LEU A 343 14.22 -18.39 -36.39
CA LEU A 343 14.79 -17.76 -35.19
C LEU A 343 16.26 -18.15 -34.98
N ILE A 344 17.12 -17.17 -34.70
CA ILE A 344 18.58 -17.35 -34.52
C ILE A 344 18.97 -17.10 -33.06
N PHE A 345 19.73 -18.02 -32.46
CA PHE A 345 20.41 -17.84 -31.18
C PHE A 345 21.92 -17.77 -31.42
N SER A 346 22.57 -16.64 -31.12
CA SER A 346 24.02 -16.48 -31.17
C SER A 346 24.61 -16.72 -29.79
N PHE A 347 25.41 -17.78 -29.62
CA PHE A 347 26.04 -18.14 -28.35
C PHE A 347 27.51 -17.73 -28.32
N THR A 348 27.87 -16.83 -27.41
CA THR A 348 29.24 -16.37 -27.16
C THR A 348 29.78 -17.00 -25.86
N PRO A 349 30.93 -17.69 -25.89
CA PRO A 349 31.53 -18.26 -24.69
C PRO A 349 31.98 -17.17 -23.71
N VAL A 350 31.76 -17.38 -22.42
CA VAL A 350 32.32 -16.53 -21.35
C VAL A 350 33.67 -17.13 -20.96
N GLU A 351 34.78 -16.43 -21.26
CA GLU A 351 36.08 -16.84 -20.75
C GLU A 351 36.17 -16.61 -19.24
N GLU A 352 36.46 -17.68 -18.50
CA GLU A 352 36.80 -17.59 -17.08
C GLU A 352 38.21 -17.03 -16.95
N SER A 353 38.36 -15.85 -16.33
CA SER A 353 39.65 -15.32 -15.89
C SER A 353 40.15 -16.14 -14.69
N ALA A 354 40.58 -17.37 -14.96
CA ALA A 354 41.16 -18.25 -13.96
C ALA A 354 42.56 -17.78 -13.56
N GLN A 355 42.65 -16.94 -12.52
CA GLN A 355 43.87 -16.86 -11.71
C GLN A 355 43.83 -17.95 -10.63
N THR A 356 44.39 -19.13 -10.94
CA THR A 356 44.78 -20.12 -9.92
C THR A 356 46.25 -19.87 -9.53
N PRO A 357 46.63 -20.00 -8.24
CA PRO A 357 47.95 -19.60 -7.76
C PRO A 357 49.01 -20.61 -8.22
N SER A 358 50.02 -20.12 -8.94
CA SER A 358 51.21 -20.91 -9.27
C SER A 358 52.32 -20.64 -8.25
N THR A 359 52.75 -21.73 -7.60
CA THR A 359 53.94 -21.82 -6.74
C THR A 359 55.19 -21.34 -7.52
N PRO A 360 56.12 -20.59 -6.90
CA PRO A 360 57.23 -19.99 -7.63
C PRO A 360 58.32 -21.02 -7.93
N GLN A 361 58.65 -21.18 -9.21
CA GLN A 361 59.97 -21.61 -9.64
C GLN A 361 60.65 -20.48 -10.44
N PRO A 362 61.97 -20.29 -10.26
CA PRO A 362 62.67 -19.11 -10.74
C PRO A 362 63.13 -19.32 -12.19
N GLU A 363 62.70 -18.45 -13.09
CA GLU A 363 63.38 -18.26 -14.37
C GLU A 363 64.08 -16.89 -14.36
N GLU A 364 65.41 -16.97 -14.26
CA GLU A 364 66.34 -15.91 -14.61
C GLU A 364 66.21 -15.62 -16.11
N GLY A 365 65.73 -14.43 -16.44
CA GLY A 365 65.81 -13.84 -17.77
C GLY A 365 65.77 -12.32 -17.62
N GLU A 366 66.89 -11.65 -17.91
CA GLU A 366 67.01 -10.19 -17.89
C GLU A 366 65.93 -9.56 -18.79
N GLY A 367 64.86 -9.04 -18.16
CA GLY A 367 63.76 -8.36 -18.84
C GLY A 367 64.23 -7.04 -19.43
N GLN A 368 63.97 -6.85 -20.73
CA GLN A 368 64.28 -5.62 -21.43
C GLN A 368 63.45 -4.47 -20.84
N ILE A 369 64.08 -3.46 -20.25
CA ILE A 369 63.40 -2.31 -19.65
C ILE A 369 62.58 -1.58 -20.72
N VAL A 370 61.27 -1.44 -20.50
CA VAL A 370 60.35 -0.71 -21.38
C VAL A 370 60.39 0.78 -21.01
N SER A 371 60.68 1.65 -21.97
CA SER A 371 60.65 3.10 -21.73
C SER A 371 59.22 3.63 -21.82
N ILE A 372 58.82 4.44 -20.83
CA ILE A 372 57.61 5.25 -20.87
C ILE A 372 58.03 6.65 -21.29
N ASP A 373 57.76 6.99 -22.54
CA ASP A 373 58.30 8.19 -23.18
C ASP A 373 57.41 9.42 -22.95
N ARG A 374 56.13 9.20 -22.62
CA ARG A 374 55.15 10.25 -22.33
C ARG A 374 54.07 9.76 -21.37
N VAL A 375 53.58 10.66 -20.51
CA VAL A 375 52.38 10.45 -19.68
C VAL A 375 51.33 11.44 -20.17
N GLN A 376 50.13 10.96 -20.48
CA GLN A 376 49.02 11.78 -20.94
C GLN A 376 47.84 11.64 -19.98
N LEU A 377 47.23 12.76 -19.62
CA LEU A 377 46.01 12.81 -18.82
C LEU A 377 44.84 13.20 -19.72
N ASN A 378 43.81 12.37 -19.78
CA ASN A 378 42.58 12.63 -20.52
C ASN A 378 41.42 12.76 -19.52
N PRO A 379 40.64 13.86 -19.53
CA PRO A 379 39.40 13.90 -18.75
C PRO A 379 38.35 12.97 -19.36
N THR A 380 37.53 12.32 -18.52
CA THR A 380 36.36 11.53 -18.92
C THR A 380 35.10 12.11 -18.28
N GLU A 381 33.91 11.66 -18.68
CA GLU A 381 32.63 12.16 -18.14
C GLU A 381 32.48 11.92 -16.62
N MET A 382 33.10 10.85 -16.09
CA MET A 382 33.02 10.47 -14.66
C MET A 382 34.38 10.51 -13.92
N GLY A 383 35.46 10.95 -14.57
CA GLY A 383 36.80 10.82 -13.99
C GLY A 383 37.95 11.34 -14.86
N PHE A 384 39.09 10.66 -14.79
CA PHE A 384 40.24 10.88 -15.68
C PHE A 384 40.93 9.57 -16.04
N GLU A 385 41.60 9.56 -17.20
CA GLU A 385 42.51 8.51 -17.61
C GLU A 385 43.96 9.01 -17.64
N ILE A 386 44.88 8.21 -17.12
CA ILE A 386 46.32 8.38 -17.31
C ILE A 386 46.82 7.31 -18.27
N VAL A 387 47.33 7.75 -19.41
CA VAL A 387 47.95 6.88 -20.42
C VAL A 387 49.46 6.98 -20.31
N LEU A 388 50.09 5.86 -19.96
CA LEU A 388 51.55 5.69 -19.97
C LEU A 388 51.98 5.20 -21.35
N LEU A 389 52.39 6.13 -22.19
CA LEU A 389 52.71 5.86 -23.59
C LEU A 389 54.07 5.17 -23.72
N THR A 390 54.08 4.05 -24.42
CA THR A 390 55.28 3.24 -24.71
C THR A 390 55.56 3.26 -26.21
N PRO A 391 56.78 2.91 -26.66
CA PRO A 391 57.02 2.62 -28.07
C PRO A 391 56.03 1.56 -28.58
N ALA A 392 55.37 1.84 -29.71
CA ALA A 392 54.25 1.06 -30.25
C ALA A 392 54.43 -0.47 -30.10
N GLY A 393 53.42 -1.12 -29.50
CA GLY A 393 53.36 -2.57 -29.30
C GLY A 393 54.11 -3.12 -28.07
N LYS A 394 54.52 -2.28 -27.11
CA LYS A 394 55.21 -2.71 -25.88
C LYS A 394 54.41 -2.59 -24.58
N ALA A 395 53.18 -2.07 -24.60
CA ALA A 395 52.32 -1.96 -23.42
C ALA A 395 52.11 -3.32 -22.72
N GLN A 396 51.87 -4.39 -23.51
CA GLN A 396 51.70 -5.77 -23.03
C GLN A 396 52.94 -6.36 -22.31
N GLN A 397 54.09 -5.68 -22.34
CA GLN A 397 55.30 -6.09 -21.62
C GLN A 397 55.39 -5.48 -20.22
N LEU A 398 54.53 -4.50 -19.90
CA LEU A 398 54.43 -3.91 -18.58
C LEU A 398 53.56 -4.80 -17.69
N ARG A 399 54.03 -5.07 -16.46
CA ARG A 399 53.22 -5.72 -15.43
C ARG A 399 52.92 -4.70 -14.35
N VAL A 400 51.70 -4.68 -13.84
CA VAL A 400 51.30 -3.77 -12.77
C VAL A 400 51.14 -4.55 -11.46
N VAL A 401 51.74 -4.04 -10.40
CA VAL A 401 51.60 -4.55 -9.03
C VAL A 401 50.87 -3.48 -8.22
N ASN A 402 49.67 -3.77 -7.76
CA ASN A 402 48.91 -2.89 -6.88
C ASN A 402 49.44 -3.03 -5.43
N VAL A 403 49.87 -1.93 -4.84
CA VAL A 403 50.42 -1.85 -3.47
C VAL A 403 49.75 -0.74 -2.65
N SER A 404 48.50 -0.42 -3.00
CA SER A 404 47.70 0.65 -2.37
C SER A 404 47.69 0.57 -0.84
N GLU A 405 47.69 1.73 -0.18
CA GLU A 405 47.75 1.85 1.29
C GLU A 405 46.95 3.08 1.74
N GLY A 406 46.04 2.89 2.72
CA GLY A 406 45.14 3.93 3.20
C GLY A 406 44.23 4.47 2.09
N ASN A 407 44.16 5.80 1.94
CA ASN A 407 43.36 6.46 0.90
C ASN A 407 44.12 6.61 -0.43
N ASN A 408 45.29 5.97 -0.59
CA ASN A 408 46.11 6.11 -1.78
C ASN A 408 46.04 4.86 -2.64
N PHE A 409 45.63 5.03 -3.90
CA PHE A 409 45.88 4.02 -4.91
C PHE A 409 47.35 4.09 -5.34
N ILE A 410 48.07 2.98 -5.26
CA ILE A 410 49.49 2.90 -5.66
C ILE A 410 49.69 1.69 -6.56
N ALA A 411 50.23 1.95 -7.75
CA ALA A 411 50.60 0.91 -8.71
C ALA A 411 52.10 1.00 -9.05
N GLU A 412 52.81 -0.10 -8.86
CA GLU A 412 54.21 -0.26 -9.25
C GLU A 412 54.31 -1.07 -10.53
N ILE A 413 55.09 -0.58 -11.48
CA ILE A 413 55.29 -1.16 -12.81
C ILE A 413 56.76 -1.60 -12.91
N PRO A 414 57.08 -2.84 -12.50
CA PRO A 414 58.42 -3.40 -12.68
C PRO A 414 58.78 -3.53 -14.16
N ASN A 415 60.08 -3.47 -14.45
CA ASN A 415 60.66 -3.48 -15.81
C ASN A 415 60.25 -2.27 -16.68
N ALA A 416 59.80 -1.19 -16.06
CA ALA A 416 59.54 0.09 -16.72
C ALA A 416 60.53 1.15 -16.27
N GLN A 417 60.82 2.10 -17.16
CA GLN A 417 61.56 3.31 -16.82
C GLN A 417 60.88 4.53 -17.45
N LEU A 418 60.48 5.49 -16.63
CA LEU A 418 59.92 6.77 -17.05
C LEU A 418 61.04 7.65 -17.63
N LYS A 419 60.95 7.98 -18.92
CA LYS A 419 61.90 8.83 -19.66
C LYS A 419 61.20 10.05 -20.24
N LEU A 420 60.71 10.91 -19.35
CA LEU A 420 60.10 12.17 -19.78
C LEU A 420 61.19 13.16 -20.24
N PRO A 421 60.91 14.03 -21.23
CA PRO A 421 61.89 14.97 -21.80
C PRO A 421 62.61 15.88 -20.80
N ASP A 422 62.02 16.10 -19.61
CA ASP A 422 62.50 17.01 -18.57
C ASP A 422 63.13 16.30 -17.35
N ASP A 423 63.23 14.96 -17.35
CA ASP A 423 63.67 14.13 -16.19
C ASP A 423 62.90 14.40 -14.87
N ARG A 424 61.73 15.06 -14.93
CA ARG A 424 60.86 15.33 -13.79
C ARG A 424 59.70 14.32 -13.72
N PRO A 425 59.22 13.97 -12.51
CA PRO A 425 58.02 13.16 -12.36
C PRO A 425 56.79 13.87 -12.94
N PHE A 426 55.83 13.10 -13.45
CA PHE A 426 54.52 13.64 -13.80
C PHE A 426 53.72 13.86 -12.50
N ARG A 427 53.07 15.01 -12.36
CA ARG A 427 52.27 15.38 -11.18
C ARG A 427 51.11 16.28 -11.62
N THR A 428 49.92 15.94 -11.17
CA THR A 428 48.70 16.74 -11.33
C THR A 428 48.02 16.86 -9.96
N GLU A 429 47.68 18.07 -9.55
CA GLU A 429 46.91 18.34 -8.32
C GLU A 429 45.43 18.52 -8.67
N ASN A 430 44.55 18.00 -7.81
CA ASN A 430 43.09 18.02 -7.91
C ASN A 430 42.56 17.67 -9.32
N PRO A 431 42.95 16.52 -9.90
CA PRO A 431 42.48 16.15 -11.25
C PRO A 431 40.96 16.00 -11.32
N ILE A 432 40.32 15.54 -10.24
CA ILE A 432 38.87 15.36 -10.09
C ILE A 432 38.47 15.50 -8.60
N GLU A 433 37.18 15.68 -8.34
CA GLU A 433 36.62 15.67 -6.99
C GLU A 433 36.88 14.31 -6.30
N GLY A 434 37.26 14.34 -5.02
CA GLY A 434 37.68 13.17 -4.25
C GLY A 434 39.13 12.69 -4.46
N VAL A 435 39.88 13.24 -5.44
CA VAL A 435 41.31 12.92 -5.66
C VAL A 435 42.15 14.19 -5.59
N SER A 436 42.94 14.32 -4.52
CA SER A 436 43.79 15.51 -4.28
C SER A 436 45.04 15.58 -5.16
N GLU A 437 45.60 14.44 -5.57
CA GLU A 437 46.86 14.41 -6.31
C GLU A 437 47.05 13.11 -7.09
N VAL A 438 47.64 13.20 -8.28
CA VAL A 438 48.17 12.04 -9.01
C VAL A 438 49.60 12.26 -9.46
N THR A 439 50.46 11.26 -9.24
CA THR A 439 51.88 11.27 -9.61
C THR A 439 52.31 10.02 -10.38
N VAL A 440 53.25 10.19 -11.32
CA VAL A 440 53.97 9.09 -11.98
C VAL A 440 55.47 9.34 -11.87
N THR A 441 56.20 8.42 -11.23
CA THR A 441 57.59 8.61 -10.84
C THR A 441 58.44 7.36 -11.09
N ASN A 442 59.76 7.50 -11.27
CA ASN A 442 60.67 6.36 -11.17
C ASN A 442 60.92 6.08 -9.68
N GLN A 443 60.44 4.95 -9.17
CA GLN A 443 60.74 4.51 -7.82
C GLN A 443 62.19 4.01 -7.70
N ASN A 444 62.71 3.39 -8.77
CA ASN A 444 64.11 3.03 -8.94
C ASN A 444 64.42 2.93 -10.45
N GLU A 445 65.63 2.49 -10.83
CA GLU A 445 66.07 2.43 -12.23
C GLU A 445 65.20 1.54 -13.14
N ASN A 446 64.44 0.59 -12.56
CA ASN A 446 63.65 -0.42 -13.27
C ASN A 446 62.19 -0.51 -12.77
N THR A 447 61.68 0.50 -12.07
CA THR A 447 60.30 0.49 -11.57
C THR A 447 59.68 1.88 -11.63
N VAL A 448 58.54 1.98 -12.30
CA VAL A 448 57.71 3.20 -12.33
C VAL A 448 56.57 3.04 -11.35
N ARG A 449 56.29 4.08 -10.56
CA ARG A 449 55.18 4.12 -9.60
C ARG A 449 54.16 5.17 -10.05
N VAL A 450 52.91 4.75 -10.16
CA VAL A 450 51.73 5.62 -10.28
C VAL A 450 51.07 5.71 -8.92
N THR A 451 50.69 6.91 -8.47
CA THR A 451 50.02 7.13 -7.19
C THR A 451 48.89 8.12 -7.35
N ALA A 452 47.68 7.76 -6.93
CA ALA A 452 46.53 8.65 -6.83
C ALA A 452 46.11 8.76 -5.35
N VAL A 453 46.02 9.98 -4.83
CA VAL A 453 45.78 10.29 -3.42
C VAL A 453 44.32 10.72 -3.26
N GLY A 454 43.50 9.87 -2.66
CA GLY A 454 42.12 10.20 -2.33
C GLY A 454 42.00 11.11 -1.10
N GLU A 455 41.00 11.98 -1.07
CA GLU A 455 40.77 12.91 0.05
C GLU A 455 40.14 12.19 1.26
N GLU A 456 39.04 11.45 1.04
CA GLU A 456 38.31 10.75 2.12
C GLU A 456 38.42 9.22 2.06
N LYS A 457 38.52 8.64 0.86
CA LYS A 457 38.69 7.19 0.62
C LYS A 457 39.61 6.93 -0.57
N GLN A 458 40.09 5.70 -0.74
CA GLN A 458 40.93 5.32 -1.87
C GLN A 458 40.16 5.41 -3.20
N PRO A 459 40.71 6.03 -4.26
CA PRO A 459 40.04 6.10 -5.56
C PRO A 459 39.99 4.73 -6.26
N THR A 460 38.89 4.45 -6.95
CA THR A 460 38.73 3.25 -7.78
C THR A 460 39.45 3.45 -9.11
N VAL A 461 40.40 2.56 -9.42
CA VAL A 461 41.21 2.62 -10.64
C VAL A 461 41.13 1.32 -11.41
N GLU A 462 40.69 1.40 -12.67
CA GLU A 462 40.71 0.31 -13.62
C GLU A 462 41.95 0.39 -14.53
N LEU A 463 42.43 -0.77 -14.94
CA LEU A 463 43.67 -0.94 -15.69
C LEU A 463 43.39 -1.70 -16.98
N PHE A 464 43.77 -1.13 -18.13
CA PHE A 464 43.69 -1.83 -19.40
C PHE A 464 44.84 -1.45 -20.35
N ASP A 465 45.22 -2.39 -21.21
CA ASP A 465 46.20 -2.18 -22.25
C ASP A 465 45.56 -1.47 -23.45
N SER A 466 46.24 -0.48 -24.02
CA SER A 466 45.89 0.13 -25.31
C SER A 466 47.01 -0.07 -26.33
N GLU A 467 46.72 0.19 -27.62
CA GLU A 467 47.73 0.12 -28.69
C GLU A 467 48.92 1.08 -28.46
N GLU A 468 48.69 2.17 -27.72
CA GLU A 468 49.67 3.23 -27.49
C GLU A 468 50.39 3.13 -26.12
N GLY A 469 49.84 2.38 -25.16
CA GLY A 469 50.36 2.37 -23.79
C GLY A 469 49.49 1.64 -22.77
N LEU A 470 49.86 1.78 -21.50
CA LEU A 470 49.07 1.27 -20.37
C LEU A 470 48.15 2.38 -19.85
N VAL A 471 46.86 2.09 -19.69
CA VAL A 471 45.85 3.07 -19.26
C VAL A 471 45.43 2.80 -17.82
N PHE A 472 45.41 3.86 -17.01
CA PHE A 472 44.85 3.92 -15.66
C PHE A 472 43.61 4.80 -15.71
N SER A 473 42.42 4.20 -15.70
CA SER A 473 41.17 4.95 -15.63
C SER A 473 40.77 5.08 -14.16
N ALA A 474 40.71 6.30 -13.66
CA ALA A 474 40.27 6.60 -12.30
C ALA A 474 38.92 7.30 -12.35
N VAL A 475 37.94 6.73 -11.65
CA VAL A 475 36.63 7.36 -11.43
C VAL A 475 36.74 8.16 -10.13
N GLY A 476 36.34 9.43 -10.18
CA GLY A 476 36.30 10.26 -8.97
C GLY A 476 35.15 9.86 -8.09
N ASP A 477 35.13 10.37 -6.86
CA ASP A 477 33.83 10.61 -6.27
C ASP A 477 33.20 11.69 -7.13
N ALA A 478 32.44 11.28 -8.16
CA ALA A 478 31.31 12.08 -8.55
C ALA A 478 30.61 12.44 -7.23
N PRO A 479 30.11 13.69 -7.03
CA PRO A 479 29.08 13.87 -6.02
C PRO A 479 28.14 12.72 -6.27
N SER A 480 27.96 11.86 -5.29
CA SER A 480 26.91 10.86 -5.36
C SER A 480 25.73 11.66 -5.89
N ALA A 481 25.34 11.40 -7.15
CA ALA A 481 23.93 11.43 -7.47
C ALA A 481 23.37 10.71 -6.25
N GLN A 482 22.70 11.49 -5.38
CA GLN A 482 22.02 10.96 -4.21
C GLN A 482 21.44 9.67 -4.74
N GLY A 483 21.99 8.52 -4.29
CA GLY A 483 21.88 7.27 -5.04
C GLY A 483 20.46 7.22 -5.52
N GLU A 484 20.27 7.30 -6.85
CA GLU A 484 18.95 7.49 -7.45
C GLU A 484 18.08 6.53 -6.70
N GLU A 485 17.24 7.08 -5.80
CA GLU A 485 16.75 6.27 -4.69
C GLU A 485 16.03 5.13 -5.38
N ASP A 486 16.42 3.90 -5.03
CA ASP A 486 15.68 2.69 -5.35
C ASP A 486 14.20 3.08 -5.27
N ILE A 487 13.35 2.56 -6.16
CA ILE A 487 11.90 2.78 -6.13
C ILE A 487 11.36 2.13 -4.84
N GLU A 488 11.66 2.78 -3.74
CA GLU A 488 11.44 2.43 -2.36
C GLU A 488 10.20 3.22 -2.00
N LEU A 489 9.31 2.58 -1.26
CA LEU A 489 8.26 3.30 -0.57
C LEU A 489 8.95 4.25 0.43
N VAL A 490 9.29 5.46 0.00
CA VAL A 490 10.10 6.43 0.75
C VAL A 490 9.46 6.69 2.10
N VAL A 491 10.03 6.01 3.08
CA VAL A 491 10.26 6.47 4.42
C VAL A 491 11.78 6.41 4.58
N THR A 492 12.46 7.44 4.07
CA THR A 492 13.92 7.57 4.06
C THR A 492 14.45 7.82 5.47
N GLY A 493 14.67 6.76 6.25
CA GLY A 493 15.32 6.85 7.57
C GLY A 493 14.60 7.74 8.60
N GLU A 494 15.15 7.89 9.80
CA GLU A 494 14.66 8.93 10.73
C GLU A 494 15.08 10.30 10.17
N GLN A 495 14.14 11.07 9.60
CA GLN A 495 14.40 12.44 9.19
C GLN A 495 14.21 13.41 10.36
N ASP A 496 15.32 14.00 10.82
CA ASP A 496 15.31 15.11 11.78
C ASP A 496 14.81 16.40 11.08
N GLY A 497 13.50 16.57 10.91
CA GLY A 497 12.96 17.70 10.16
C GLY A 497 11.45 17.92 10.25
N TYR A 498 11.00 19.12 9.88
CA TYR A 498 9.57 19.48 9.77
C TYR A 498 9.08 19.50 8.32
N PHE A 499 9.96 19.20 7.35
CA PHE A 499 9.63 19.14 5.94
C PHE A 499 10.13 17.81 5.36
N VAL A 500 9.20 17.07 4.77
CA VAL A 500 9.47 15.87 3.97
C VAL A 500 9.20 16.26 2.51
N PRO A 501 10.20 16.26 1.63
CA PRO A 501 10.09 16.83 0.28
C PRO A 501 9.33 15.93 -0.70
N ASN A 502 9.30 14.63 -0.45
CA ASN A 502 8.67 13.64 -1.33
C ASN A 502 7.53 12.93 -0.58
N SER A 503 6.57 12.38 -1.32
CA SER A 503 5.56 11.49 -0.74
C SER A 503 4.97 10.58 -1.80
N SER A 504 4.77 9.32 -1.43
CA SER A 504 4.12 8.33 -2.29
C SER A 504 2.59 8.38 -2.24
N ILE A 505 1.97 9.08 -1.30
CA ILE A 505 0.51 9.07 -1.13
C ILE A 505 -0.24 9.62 -2.37
N GLY A 506 0.34 10.61 -3.04
CA GLY A 506 -0.31 11.33 -4.12
C GLY A 506 -0.28 10.60 -5.46
N THR A 507 0.71 9.72 -5.67
CA THR A 507 1.02 9.10 -6.98
C THR A 507 1.25 7.60 -6.90
N ARG A 508 1.42 7.05 -5.69
CA ARG A 508 1.97 5.71 -5.39
C ARG A 508 3.39 5.47 -5.91
N THR A 509 4.06 6.50 -6.38
CA THR A 509 5.48 6.51 -6.75
C THR A 509 6.19 7.47 -5.82
N ASP A 510 7.48 7.30 -5.58
CA ASP A 510 8.19 8.38 -4.89
C ASP A 510 8.19 9.60 -5.80
N THR A 511 7.66 10.73 -5.31
CA THR A 511 7.42 11.89 -6.15
C THR A 511 7.58 13.15 -5.32
N PRO A 512 8.39 14.12 -5.78
CA PRO A 512 8.52 15.41 -5.12
C PRO A 512 7.15 16.07 -4.95
N LEU A 513 6.86 16.57 -3.76
CA LEU A 513 5.57 17.20 -3.45
C LEU A 513 5.26 18.37 -4.40
N ARG A 514 6.29 19.05 -4.91
CA ARG A 514 6.18 20.14 -5.89
C ARG A 514 5.66 19.69 -7.27
N ASP A 515 5.73 18.40 -7.58
CA ASP A 515 5.37 17.82 -8.89
C ASP A 515 3.96 17.20 -8.89
N ILE A 516 3.36 17.02 -7.72
CA ILE A 516 2.03 16.42 -7.57
C ILE A 516 0.95 17.52 -7.72
N PRO A 517 -0.04 17.39 -8.62
CA PRO A 517 -1.10 18.39 -8.81
C PRO A 517 -2.25 18.27 -7.78
N GLN A 518 -1.93 18.10 -6.50
CA GLN A 518 -2.90 17.98 -5.41
C GLN A 518 -2.30 18.46 -4.08
N SER A 519 -3.14 18.98 -3.19
CA SER A 519 -2.74 19.39 -1.84
C SER A 519 -2.44 18.18 -0.94
N ILE A 520 -1.21 18.14 -0.42
CA ILE A 520 -0.71 17.09 0.47
C ILE A 520 -0.05 17.74 1.68
N GLN A 521 -0.48 17.30 2.86
CA GLN A 521 0.18 17.64 4.12
C GLN A 521 0.82 16.41 4.74
N VAL A 522 2.09 16.54 5.14
CA VAL A 522 2.81 15.51 5.87
C VAL A 522 3.08 16.03 7.28
N ILE A 523 2.79 15.21 8.28
CA ILE A 523 3.15 15.42 9.69
C ILE A 523 4.35 14.51 9.97
N PRO A 524 5.57 15.06 10.00
CA PRO A 524 6.78 14.26 10.12
C PRO A 524 6.95 13.67 11.53
N GLN A 525 7.78 12.63 11.63
CA GLN A 525 8.13 11.95 12.88
C GLN A 525 8.56 12.93 13.98
N GLN A 526 9.37 13.92 13.61
CA GLN A 526 9.89 14.90 14.54
C GLN A 526 8.77 15.74 15.20
N VAL A 527 7.70 16.08 14.47
CA VAL A 527 6.54 16.80 15.02
C VAL A 527 5.79 15.93 16.02
N LEU A 528 5.56 14.66 15.66
CA LEU A 528 4.89 13.67 16.52
C LEU A 528 5.66 13.48 17.85
N GLN A 529 6.99 13.44 17.78
CA GLN A 529 7.87 13.34 18.95
C GLN A 529 7.91 14.62 19.80
N ASP A 530 8.07 15.79 19.16
CA ASP A 530 8.12 17.08 19.85
C ASP A 530 6.81 17.34 20.61
N GLN A 531 5.67 16.92 20.05
CA GLN A 531 4.35 17.08 20.67
C GLN A 531 3.94 15.92 21.58
N ASN A 532 4.75 14.85 21.66
CA ASN A 532 4.44 13.62 22.40
C ASN A 532 3.02 13.09 22.07
N VAL A 533 2.74 12.94 20.78
CA VAL A 533 1.46 12.42 20.29
C VAL A 533 1.29 10.96 20.73
N THR A 534 0.16 10.65 21.37
CA THR A 534 -0.18 9.29 21.83
C THR A 534 -1.57 8.83 21.39
N ASN A 535 -2.33 9.66 20.68
CA ASN A 535 -3.62 9.31 20.11
C ASN A 535 -3.79 9.99 18.76
N PHE A 536 -4.67 9.44 17.92
CA PHE A 536 -4.87 9.90 16.55
C PHE A 536 -5.40 11.34 16.46
N GLN A 537 -6.29 11.75 17.37
CA GLN A 537 -6.90 13.09 17.37
C GLN A 537 -5.87 14.20 17.59
N ASP A 538 -4.92 13.98 18.51
CA ASP A 538 -3.84 14.93 18.79
C ASP A 538 -2.91 15.10 17.59
N ALA A 539 -2.68 14.01 16.86
CA ALA A 539 -1.82 14.02 15.68
C ALA A 539 -2.35 14.98 14.60
N LEU A 540 -3.68 14.98 14.40
CA LEU A 540 -4.35 15.76 13.35
C LEU A 540 -4.52 17.25 13.68
N ARG A 541 -4.23 17.70 14.91
CA ARG A 541 -4.34 19.13 15.29
C ARG A 541 -3.45 20.05 14.47
N ASN A 542 -2.36 19.51 13.90
CA ASN A 542 -1.47 20.26 13.01
C ASN A 542 -1.98 20.34 11.56
N VAL A 543 -3.23 19.98 11.30
CA VAL A 543 -3.83 19.98 9.96
C VAL A 543 -5.06 20.88 10.02
N ALA A 544 -5.00 22.04 9.36
CA ALA A 544 -6.17 22.90 9.27
C ALA A 544 -7.24 22.25 8.39
N GLY A 545 -8.50 22.55 8.67
CA GLY A 545 -9.63 22.02 7.91
C GLY A 545 -9.91 20.54 8.16
N VAL A 546 -9.34 20.00 9.25
CA VAL A 546 -9.58 18.64 9.71
C VAL A 546 -10.23 18.66 11.08
N THR A 547 -11.42 18.06 11.18
CA THR A 547 -12.07 17.82 12.47
C THR A 547 -11.85 16.35 12.82
N PRO A 548 -11.13 16.04 13.92
CA PRO A 548 -11.11 14.68 14.43
C PRO A 548 -12.52 14.36 14.95
N VAL A 549 -13.25 13.51 14.24
CA VAL A 549 -14.56 13.03 14.70
C VAL A 549 -14.36 11.69 15.39
N VAL A 550 -15.13 11.48 16.46
CA VAL A 550 -15.11 10.26 17.28
C VAL A 550 -16.13 9.22 16.76
N ASP A 551 -16.56 9.37 15.51
CA ASP A 551 -17.52 8.47 14.86
C ASP A 551 -16.81 7.47 13.93
N PHE A 552 -17.55 6.43 13.57
CA PHE A 552 -17.18 5.28 12.75
C PHE A 552 -16.58 5.59 11.35
N GLY A 553 -16.65 6.83 10.86
CA GLY A 553 -16.35 7.22 9.47
C GLY A 553 -14.98 7.86 9.21
N GLY A 554 -14.09 7.94 10.21
CA GLY A 554 -12.80 8.63 10.09
C GLY A 554 -12.90 10.16 10.27
N PRO A 555 -11.80 10.91 10.17
CA PRO A 555 -11.81 12.35 10.39
C PRO A 555 -12.48 13.10 9.23
N ILE A 556 -13.13 14.23 9.53
CA ILE A 556 -13.71 15.11 8.52
C ILE A 556 -12.59 15.99 7.94
N VAL A 557 -12.36 15.93 6.64
CA VAL A 557 -11.40 16.74 5.88
C VAL A 557 -12.17 17.58 4.86
N ARG A 558 -11.96 18.91 4.87
CA ARG A 558 -12.67 19.85 3.98
C ARG A 558 -14.20 19.71 4.04
N GLY A 559 -14.75 19.28 5.17
CA GLY A 559 -16.19 19.16 5.40
C GLY A 559 -16.82 17.81 5.03
N PHE A 560 -16.04 16.83 4.59
CA PHE A 560 -16.50 15.46 4.29
C PHE A 560 -15.66 14.42 5.03
N ASN A 561 -16.17 13.20 5.25
CA ASN A 561 -15.35 12.18 5.91
C ASN A 561 -14.18 11.77 5.00
N SER A 562 -13.17 11.17 5.61
CA SER A 562 -11.98 10.70 4.92
C SER A 562 -11.63 9.28 5.35
N THR A 563 -11.06 8.52 4.43
CA THR A 563 -10.66 7.15 4.70
C THR A 563 -9.29 7.13 5.38
N VAL A 564 -9.17 6.35 6.45
CA VAL A 564 -7.87 6.13 7.09
C VAL A 564 -7.18 4.92 6.48
N LEU A 565 -5.91 5.11 6.12
CA LEU A 565 -5.07 4.09 5.51
C LEU A 565 -3.89 3.79 6.44
N ARG A 566 -3.36 2.57 6.36
CA ARG A 566 -2.08 2.17 6.95
C ARG A 566 -1.19 1.60 5.87
N ASP A 567 -0.04 2.23 5.64
CA ASP A 567 0.85 1.96 4.48
C ASP A 567 0.08 1.92 3.14
N GLY A 568 -0.88 2.84 2.97
CA GLY A 568 -1.67 2.98 1.75
C GLY A 568 -2.71 1.88 1.51
N LEU A 569 -3.04 1.07 2.52
CA LEU A 569 -4.16 0.12 2.51
C LEU A 569 -5.25 0.57 3.48
N SER A 570 -6.52 0.46 3.07
CA SER A 570 -7.64 0.78 3.93
C SER A 570 -7.74 -0.22 5.09
N GLU A 571 -7.90 0.29 6.31
CA GLU A 571 -8.20 -0.55 7.48
C GLU A 571 -9.72 -0.53 7.69
N GLN A 572 -10.36 -1.69 7.55
CA GLN A 572 -11.75 -1.82 7.97
C GLN A 572 -11.78 -1.84 9.49
N SER A 573 -12.45 -0.86 10.09
CA SER A 573 -12.58 -0.79 11.53
C SER A 573 -13.76 -1.63 12.00
N ALA A 574 -13.57 -2.50 13.00
CA ALA A 574 -14.69 -3.01 13.79
C ALA A 574 -15.23 -1.84 14.61
N ASN A 575 -16.41 -1.32 14.27
CA ASN A 575 -17.04 -0.23 14.99
C ASN A 575 -16.11 1.00 15.21
N GLY A 576 -15.30 1.41 14.23
CA GLY A 576 -14.54 2.69 14.33
C GLY A 576 -13.27 2.64 15.20
N TYR A 577 -13.07 1.60 16.02
CA TYR A 577 -12.05 1.58 17.08
C TYR A 577 -10.62 1.23 16.63
N VAL A 578 -10.44 0.76 15.40
CA VAL A 578 -9.14 0.28 14.91
C VAL A 578 -8.16 1.45 14.70
N THR A 579 -8.68 2.64 14.39
CA THR A 579 -7.86 3.81 14.10
C THR A 579 -7.40 4.51 15.39
N ASP A 580 -6.22 4.13 15.88
CA ASP A 580 -5.48 4.92 16.86
C ASP A 580 -4.04 5.17 16.40
N PHE A 581 -3.36 6.12 17.04
CA PHE A 581 -1.96 6.40 16.81
C PHE A 581 -1.08 5.43 17.62
N GLN A 582 -0.19 4.71 16.95
CA GLN A 582 0.74 3.79 17.62
C GLN A 582 2.20 4.21 17.49
N SER A 583 3.07 3.68 18.37
CA SER A 583 4.49 4.06 18.40
C SER A 583 5.30 3.67 17.16
N ASN A 584 4.74 2.81 16.30
CA ASN A 584 5.35 2.37 15.06
C ASN A 584 5.07 3.32 13.87
N ILE A 585 4.29 4.39 14.05
CA ILE A 585 4.05 5.38 13.00
C ILE A 585 5.28 6.28 12.85
N GLU A 586 5.77 6.42 11.62
CA GLU A 586 6.84 7.36 11.28
C GLU A 586 6.26 8.74 10.96
N GLN A 587 5.26 8.79 10.08
CA GLN A 587 4.64 10.03 9.65
C GLN A 587 3.16 9.82 9.33
N ILE A 588 2.42 10.91 9.32
CA ILE A 588 1.02 10.94 8.88
C ILE A 588 0.93 11.77 7.60
N GLU A 589 0.32 11.23 6.56
CA GLU A 589 0.16 11.90 5.28
C GLU A 589 -1.32 12.12 5.00
N ILE A 590 -1.70 13.35 4.65
CA ILE A 590 -3.07 13.74 4.38
C ILE A 590 -3.14 14.19 2.92
N LEU A 591 -3.84 13.40 2.11
CA LEU A 591 -4.18 13.74 0.73
C LEU A 591 -5.60 14.29 0.74
N ARG A 592 -5.74 15.61 0.55
CA ARG A 592 -7.04 16.29 0.65
C ARG A 592 -7.83 16.14 -0.66
N GLY A 593 -9.13 15.86 -0.53
CA GLY A 593 -10.04 15.71 -1.65
C GLY A 593 -10.05 14.29 -2.26
N PRO A 594 -10.91 14.04 -3.26
CA PRO A 594 -11.13 12.72 -3.84
C PRO A 594 -9.85 11.99 -4.26
N ALA A 595 -9.69 10.76 -3.75
CA ALA A 595 -8.47 9.95 -3.93
C ALA A 595 -8.75 8.53 -4.48
N SER A 596 -9.98 8.26 -4.94
CA SER A 596 -10.42 6.92 -5.33
C SER A 596 -9.63 6.31 -6.49
N VAL A 597 -9.05 7.11 -7.38
CA VAL A 597 -8.18 6.59 -8.47
C VAL A 597 -7.07 5.69 -7.94
N LEU A 598 -6.49 6.04 -6.78
CA LEU A 598 -5.46 5.23 -6.16
C LEU A 598 -6.08 4.26 -5.17
N TYR A 599 -6.96 4.73 -4.27
CA TYR A 599 -7.34 3.98 -3.07
C TYR A 599 -8.71 3.29 -3.12
N GLY A 600 -9.41 3.31 -4.26
CA GLY A 600 -10.70 2.66 -4.42
C GLY A 600 -11.85 3.44 -3.78
N SER A 601 -12.88 2.73 -3.32
CA SER A 601 -14.06 3.33 -2.68
C SER A 601 -13.68 4.20 -1.48
N GLY A 602 -14.25 5.40 -1.40
CA GLY A 602 -14.06 6.30 -0.26
C GLY A 602 -14.72 7.65 -0.46
N GLU A 603 -14.94 8.34 0.67
CA GLU A 603 -15.57 9.65 0.71
C GLU A 603 -14.70 10.77 0.11
N PRO A 604 -15.32 11.90 -0.31
CA PRO A 604 -14.61 12.97 -1.00
C PRO A 604 -13.66 13.81 -0.13
N GLY A 605 -13.63 13.61 1.20
CA GLY A 605 -12.67 14.30 2.07
C GLY A 605 -11.21 13.91 1.77
N GLY A 606 -11.01 12.71 1.21
CA GLY A 606 -9.71 12.19 0.80
C GLY A 606 -9.20 11.10 1.72
N VAL A 607 -7.89 11.03 1.93
CA VAL A 607 -7.27 9.96 2.73
C VAL A 607 -6.28 10.50 3.75
N VAL A 608 -6.26 9.85 4.92
CA VAL A 608 -5.25 10.03 5.97
C VAL A 608 -4.45 8.73 6.08
N ASN A 609 -3.19 8.74 5.69
CA ASN A 609 -2.32 7.58 5.72
C ASN A 609 -1.38 7.61 6.92
N LEU A 610 -1.39 6.52 7.67
CA LEU A 610 -0.46 6.21 8.75
C LEU A 610 0.71 5.41 8.15
N ALA A 611 1.82 6.10 7.89
CA ALA A 611 3.01 5.47 7.33
C ALA A 611 3.84 4.84 8.45
N GLU A 612 4.09 3.53 8.35
CA GLU A 612 4.78 2.78 9.38
C GLU A 612 6.29 2.84 9.21
N LYS A 613 6.98 2.83 10.35
CA LYS A 613 8.43 2.71 10.49
C LYS A 613 8.96 1.47 9.77
N LYS A 614 9.98 1.65 8.93
CA LYS A 614 10.66 0.57 8.20
C LYS A 614 11.98 0.15 8.86
N PRO A 615 12.47 -1.09 8.65
CA PRO A 615 13.80 -1.52 9.09
C PRO A 615 14.92 -0.65 8.53
N GLN A 616 15.96 -0.42 9.34
CA GLN A 616 17.13 0.37 8.96
C GLN A 616 18.38 -0.52 8.89
N ALA A 617 19.28 -0.19 7.97
CA ALA A 617 20.55 -0.89 7.80
C ALA A 617 21.56 -0.56 8.91
N GLU A 618 21.45 0.62 9.52
CA GLU A 618 22.24 1.01 10.68
C GLU A 618 21.53 0.63 11.99
N PRO A 619 22.24 0.05 12.97
CA PRO A 619 21.67 -0.23 14.28
C PRO A 619 21.17 1.06 14.94
N PHE A 620 19.94 1.01 15.44
CA PHE A 620 19.34 2.09 16.20
C PHE A 620 18.47 1.50 17.30
N TYR A 621 18.65 1.99 18.52
CA TYR A 621 17.88 1.53 19.66
C TYR A 621 17.38 2.68 20.51
N ARG A 622 16.06 2.79 20.69
CA ARG A 622 15.45 3.83 21.54
C ARG A 622 14.58 3.20 22.63
N LEU A 623 14.81 3.65 23.86
CA LEU A 623 13.98 3.36 25.04
C LEU A 623 13.30 4.64 25.48
N GLY A 624 12.00 4.57 25.76
CA GLY A 624 11.20 5.70 26.21
C GLY A 624 10.36 5.40 27.44
N ALA A 625 10.22 6.39 28.32
CA ALA A 625 9.29 6.37 29.43
C ALA A 625 8.60 7.73 29.55
N THR A 626 7.28 7.72 29.72
CA THR A 626 6.44 8.90 29.93
C THR A 626 5.66 8.76 31.23
N ILE A 627 5.55 9.86 31.97
CA ILE A 627 4.64 10.04 33.10
C ILE A 627 3.78 11.29 32.87
N GLY A 628 2.55 11.30 33.33
CA GLY A 628 1.66 12.46 33.17
C GLY A 628 0.63 12.59 34.29
N ASN A 629 -0.19 13.64 34.22
CA ASN A 629 -1.40 13.71 35.04
C ASN A 629 -2.42 12.62 34.62
N TYR A 630 -3.46 12.43 35.44
CA TYR A 630 -4.40 11.31 35.32
C TYR A 630 -3.71 9.96 35.39
N ASP A 631 -2.74 9.84 36.31
CA ASP A 631 -2.00 8.59 36.55
C ASP A 631 -1.47 7.92 35.26
N THR A 632 -1.02 8.74 34.29
CA THR A 632 -0.51 8.24 33.01
C THR A 632 0.91 7.70 33.16
N TYR A 633 1.12 6.45 32.77
CA TYR A 633 2.41 5.78 32.67
C TYR A 633 2.54 5.09 31.32
N ARG A 634 3.60 5.40 30.57
CA ARG A 634 3.84 4.78 29.26
C ARG A 634 5.29 4.38 29.08
N GLY A 635 5.53 3.18 28.55
CA GLY A 635 6.85 2.71 28.12
C GLY A 635 6.87 2.41 26.64
N THR A 636 7.97 2.73 25.95
CA THR A 636 8.14 2.46 24.52
C THR A 636 9.52 1.91 24.19
N LEU A 637 9.57 0.98 23.24
CA LEU A 637 10.79 0.41 22.65
C LEU A 637 10.75 0.60 21.13
N ASP A 638 11.87 0.99 20.53
CA ASP A 638 12.05 1.05 19.07
C ASP A 638 13.46 0.58 18.72
N PHE A 639 13.58 -0.65 18.24
CA PHE A 639 14.85 -1.28 17.90
C PHE A 639 14.89 -1.66 16.43
N THR A 640 15.97 -1.32 15.74
CA THR A 640 16.17 -1.70 14.35
C THR A 640 17.66 -1.91 14.05
N GLY A 641 17.94 -2.51 12.90
CA GLY A 641 19.29 -2.80 12.45
C GLY A 641 19.38 -4.09 11.64
N PRO A 642 20.60 -4.51 11.30
CA PRO A 642 20.84 -5.76 10.59
C PRO A 642 20.89 -6.96 11.55
N LEU A 643 20.36 -8.11 11.10
CA LEU A 643 20.44 -9.41 11.78
C LEU A 643 21.64 -10.26 11.34
N ASN A 644 22.32 -9.88 10.25
CA ASN A 644 23.51 -10.54 9.73
C ASN A 644 24.60 -9.55 9.30
N SER A 645 25.83 -10.04 9.17
CA SER A 645 27.01 -9.23 8.80
C SER A 645 26.90 -8.60 7.42
N GLU A 646 26.22 -9.27 6.49
CA GLU A 646 26.02 -8.82 5.11
C GLU A 646 24.92 -7.76 4.99
N ARG A 647 24.20 -7.45 6.08
CA ARG A 647 23.06 -6.51 6.12
C ARG A 647 21.93 -6.84 5.13
N THR A 648 21.82 -8.09 4.71
CA THR A 648 20.76 -8.58 3.83
C THR A 648 19.50 -8.99 4.57
N ILE A 649 19.54 -9.07 5.90
CA ILE A 649 18.37 -9.29 6.75
C ILE A 649 18.29 -8.12 7.73
N LEU A 650 17.25 -7.31 7.61
CA LEU A 650 16.99 -6.17 8.48
C LEU A 650 15.76 -6.45 9.35
N TYR A 651 15.73 -5.89 10.55
CA TYR A 651 14.55 -5.97 11.42
C TYR A 651 14.16 -4.61 11.97
N ARG A 652 12.89 -4.47 12.36
CA ARG A 652 12.43 -3.43 13.27
C ARG A 652 11.46 -4.02 14.28
N LEU A 653 11.52 -3.56 15.52
CA LEU A 653 10.61 -3.93 16.58
C LEU A 653 10.18 -2.68 17.32
N ASN A 654 8.92 -2.32 17.18
CA ASN A 654 8.28 -1.30 18.01
C ASN A 654 7.40 -1.95 19.07
N THR A 655 7.39 -1.42 20.28
CA THR A 655 6.50 -1.89 21.35
C THR A 655 6.12 -0.72 22.24
N SER A 656 4.87 -0.70 22.69
CA SER A 656 4.38 0.24 23.69
C SER A 656 3.49 -0.44 24.72
N TYR A 657 3.58 0.04 25.95
CA TYR A 657 2.60 -0.24 27.00
C TYR A 657 2.19 1.09 27.62
N GLU A 658 0.89 1.31 27.78
CA GLU A 658 0.30 2.48 28.40
C GLU A 658 -0.74 2.05 29.42
N ASN A 659 -0.70 2.69 30.60
CA ASN A 659 -1.80 2.68 31.55
C ASN A 659 -2.07 4.14 31.89
N SER A 660 -3.29 4.61 31.65
CA SER A 660 -3.67 6.01 31.85
C SER A 660 -5.11 6.13 32.32
N GLY A 661 -5.33 7.01 33.28
CA GLY A 661 -6.66 7.48 33.64
C GLY A 661 -7.13 8.59 32.71
N SER A 662 -8.38 9.01 32.88
CA SER A 662 -9.00 10.10 32.14
C SER A 662 -9.29 11.32 33.03
N PHE A 663 -9.59 12.45 32.37
CA PHE A 663 -10.22 13.58 33.06
C PHE A 663 -11.73 13.36 33.24
N ILE A 664 -12.32 12.40 32.52
CA ILE A 664 -13.65 11.88 32.78
C ILE A 664 -13.56 10.91 33.96
N ASP A 665 -14.42 11.09 34.94
CA ASP A 665 -14.44 10.29 36.15
C ASP A 665 -14.65 8.80 35.81
N PHE A 666 -13.96 7.89 36.52
CA PHE A 666 -14.08 6.42 36.36
C PHE A 666 -13.66 5.84 35.01
N VAL A 667 -13.12 6.65 34.09
CA VAL A 667 -12.60 6.15 32.82
C VAL A 667 -11.10 5.95 32.95
N ASP A 668 -10.67 4.72 32.73
CA ASP A 668 -9.27 4.32 32.66
C ASP A 668 -8.98 3.70 31.29
N ARG A 669 -7.72 3.40 31.00
CA ARG A 669 -7.31 2.71 29.78
C ARG A 669 -6.00 1.98 30.01
N GLU A 670 -5.96 0.72 29.62
CA GLU A 670 -4.73 -0.05 29.51
C GLU A 670 -4.53 -0.45 28.05
N GLU A 671 -3.34 -0.22 27.50
CA GLU A 671 -3.00 -0.60 26.14
C GLU A 671 -1.63 -1.26 26.05
N PHE A 672 -1.56 -2.36 25.29
CA PHE A 672 -0.32 -2.98 24.86
C PHE A 672 -0.30 -3.12 23.34
N ALA A 673 0.83 -2.77 22.72
CA ALA A 673 1.03 -2.95 21.29
C ALA A 673 2.45 -3.37 20.94
N ILE A 674 2.60 -4.23 19.91
CA ILE A 674 3.88 -4.72 19.40
C ILE A 674 3.83 -4.84 17.88
N PHE A 675 4.87 -4.35 17.19
CA PHE A 675 4.96 -4.29 15.73
C PHE A 675 6.33 -4.79 15.25
N PRO A 676 6.48 -6.10 14.96
CA PRO A 676 7.68 -6.64 14.34
C PRO A 676 7.68 -6.48 12.81
N VAL A 677 8.84 -6.15 12.25
CA VAL A 677 9.08 -6.11 10.81
C VAL A 677 10.40 -6.81 10.50
N LEU A 678 10.43 -7.63 9.45
CA LEU A 678 11.62 -8.31 8.94
C LEU A 678 11.73 -8.09 7.45
N SER A 679 12.86 -7.60 6.97
CA SER A 679 13.13 -7.40 5.54
C SER A 679 14.29 -8.27 5.10
N PHE A 680 14.11 -8.96 3.98
CA PHE A 680 15.07 -9.88 3.38
C PHE A 680 15.43 -9.39 1.98
N GLN A 681 16.71 -9.10 1.79
CA GLN A 681 17.29 -8.92 0.46
C GLN A 681 17.57 -10.32 -0.13
N VAL A 682 16.63 -10.84 -0.94
CA VAL A 682 16.67 -12.21 -1.49
C VAL A 682 17.69 -12.32 -2.63
N GLY A 683 17.91 -11.22 -3.36
CA GLY A 683 18.91 -11.06 -4.41
C GLY A 683 19.25 -9.58 -4.57
N SER A 684 20.04 -9.17 -5.58
CA SER A 684 20.35 -7.75 -5.79
C SER A 684 19.10 -6.90 -6.07
N ASN A 685 18.12 -7.47 -6.77
CA ASN A 685 16.96 -6.74 -7.28
C ASN A 685 15.64 -7.16 -6.61
N THR A 686 15.69 -7.81 -5.44
CA THR A 686 14.48 -8.37 -4.82
C THR A 686 14.52 -8.26 -3.32
N ARG A 687 13.52 -7.56 -2.80
CA ARG A 687 13.30 -7.35 -1.38
C ARG A 687 11.95 -7.94 -0.98
N LEU A 688 11.95 -8.73 0.09
CA LEU A 688 10.75 -9.28 0.70
C LEU A 688 10.67 -8.85 2.15
N THR A 689 9.66 -8.07 2.48
CA THR A 689 9.41 -7.55 3.82
C THR A 689 8.18 -8.22 4.40
N PHE A 690 8.28 -8.76 5.61
CA PHE A 690 7.16 -9.23 6.42
C PHE A 690 6.93 -8.25 7.56
N ASP A 691 5.67 -7.91 7.79
CA ASP A 691 5.26 -7.02 8.87
C ASP A 691 4.11 -7.64 9.65
N GLY A 692 4.14 -7.42 10.96
CA GLY A 692 3.10 -7.83 11.87
C GLY A 692 2.79 -6.72 12.87
N GLY A 693 1.61 -6.79 13.46
CA GLY A 693 1.23 -5.98 14.58
C GLY A 693 0.14 -6.67 15.39
N TYR A 694 0.23 -6.46 16.70
CA TYR A 694 -0.76 -6.88 17.67
C TYR A 694 -1.00 -5.73 18.63
N ARG A 695 -2.26 -5.38 18.84
CA ARG A 695 -2.70 -4.34 19.77
C ARG A 695 -3.86 -4.87 20.59
N THR A 696 -3.82 -4.59 21.88
CA THR A 696 -4.97 -4.75 22.77
C THR A 696 -5.14 -3.50 23.62
N ALA A 697 -6.40 -3.07 23.76
CA ALA A 697 -6.77 -2.01 24.69
C ALA A 697 -7.94 -2.50 25.53
N THR A 698 -7.87 -2.31 26.85
CA THR A 698 -8.90 -2.75 27.80
C THR A 698 -9.33 -1.60 28.71
N ASP A 699 -10.48 -1.80 29.35
CA ASP A 699 -11.05 -0.91 30.37
C ASP A 699 -11.38 0.51 29.89
N PHE A 700 -11.35 0.77 28.58
CA PHE A 700 -11.80 2.06 28.03
C PHE A 700 -13.32 2.09 27.89
N VAL A 701 -13.91 3.29 27.77
CA VAL A 701 -15.36 3.46 27.72
C VAL A 701 -15.79 4.28 26.51
N ASP A 702 -16.89 3.86 25.90
CA ASP A 702 -17.62 4.61 24.87
C ASP A 702 -18.25 5.86 25.47
N PHE A 703 -17.61 7.01 25.27
CA PHE A 703 -18.09 8.28 25.79
C PHE A 703 -18.86 9.07 24.72
N TYR A 704 -20.19 9.07 24.83
CA TYR A 704 -21.09 9.69 23.85
C TYR A 704 -21.31 11.21 24.06
N GLY A 705 -20.56 11.87 24.95
CA GLY A 705 -20.66 13.33 25.18
C GLY A 705 -21.51 13.73 26.39
N LEU A 706 -21.61 15.02 26.66
CA LEU A 706 -22.51 15.57 27.70
C LEU A 706 -23.75 16.20 27.04
N PRO A 707 -24.93 16.19 27.69
CA PRO A 707 -26.12 16.90 27.23
C PRO A 707 -25.85 18.38 26.99
N LEU A 708 -26.53 18.98 26.02
CA LEU A 708 -26.36 20.39 25.68
C LEU A 708 -26.78 21.31 26.84
N GLU A 709 -27.91 21.03 27.49
CA GLU A 709 -28.43 21.80 28.62
C GLU A 709 -27.57 21.62 29.87
N GLY A 710 -26.83 22.67 30.21
CA GLY A 710 -25.89 22.69 31.34
C GLY A 710 -24.44 22.59 30.88
N THR A 711 -24.20 22.52 29.57
CA THR A 711 -22.86 22.62 28.97
C THR A 711 -22.81 23.79 27.99
N ILE A 712 -23.42 23.63 26.82
CA ILE A 712 -23.46 24.63 25.74
C ILE A 712 -24.67 25.54 25.89
N LEU A 713 -25.83 24.95 26.21
CA LEU A 713 -27.07 25.65 26.46
C LEU A 713 -27.22 25.92 27.97
N PRO A 714 -27.77 27.07 28.37
CA PRO A 714 -27.99 27.36 29.78
C PRO A 714 -28.97 26.36 30.43
N ASN A 715 -28.67 25.92 31.65
CA ASN A 715 -29.57 25.10 32.46
C ASN A 715 -29.86 25.81 33.80
N PRO A 716 -31.13 25.91 34.24
CA PRO A 716 -31.50 26.61 35.47
C PRO A 716 -30.96 25.95 36.75
N VAL A 717 -30.52 24.70 36.68
CA VAL A 717 -29.97 23.93 37.81
C VAL A 717 -28.50 24.25 38.04
N GLY A 718 -27.72 24.49 36.97
CA GLY A 718 -26.29 24.76 37.02
C GLY A 718 -25.56 24.23 35.79
N GLU A 719 -24.23 24.25 35.85
CA GLU A 719 -23.35 23.68 34.84
C GLU A 719 -23.00 22.22 35.18
N ILE A 720 -23.00 21.34 34.17
CA ILE A 720 -22.58 19.95 34.30
C ILE A 720 -21.04 19.94 34.30
N PRO A 721 -20.38 19.32 35.29
CA PRO A 721 -18.92 19.24 35.30
C PRO A 721 -18.37 18.55 34.05
N ARG A 722 -17.32 19.09 33.42
CA ARG A 722 -16.68 18.47 32.26
C ARG A 722 -16.12 17.06 32.50
N SER A 723 -15.85 16.68 33.76
CA SER A 723 -15.41 15.34 34.14
C SER A 723 -16.56 14.34 34.27
N ARG A 724 -17.81 14.78 34.15
CA ARG A 724 -18.99 13.97 34.48
C ARG A 724 -19.02 12.69 33.65
N PHE A 725 -19.06 11.57 34.34
CA PHE A 725 -19.33 10.27 33.75
C PHE A 725 -20.82 9.96 33.77
N LEU A 726 -21.38 9.63 32.60
CA LEU A 726 -22.79 9.29 32.43
C LEU A 726 -23.04 7.78 32.30
N GLY A 727 -21.98 6.95 32.33
CA GLY A 727 -22.10 5.50 32.36
C GLY A 727 -22.20 4.91 33.77
N GLU A 728 -21.87 3.63 33.93
CA GLU A 728 -21.82 2.91 35.21
C GLU A 728 -20.40 2.38 35.49
N PRO A 729 -19.68 2.91 36.51
CA PRO A 729 -18.24 2.67 36.72
C PRO A 729 -17.78 1.21 36.86
N ASP A 730 -18.69 0.30 37.20
CA ASP A 730 -18.40 -1.12 37.45
C ASP A 730 -19.02 -2.03 36.38
N PHE A 731 -19.46 -1.46 35.26
CA PHE A 731 -20.17 -2.16 34.18
C PHE A 731 -19.69 -1.73 32.79
N ASP A 732 -19.45 -0.44 32.61
CA ASP A 732 -18.95 0.11 31.34
C ASP A 732 -17.50 -0.31 31.12
N GLU A 733 -17.28 -1.15 30.12
CA GLU A 733 -15.99 -1.71 29.72
C GLU A 733 -16.02 -2.00 28.22
N THR A 734 -15.01 -1.50 27.51
CA THR A 734 -14.76 -1.84 26.11
C THR A 734 -13.36 -2.44 25.98
N ASN A 735 -13.29 -3.56 25.27
CA ASN A 735 -12.08 -4.29 24.98
C ASN A 735 -11.88 -4.37 23.46
N LEU A 736 -10.67 -4.03 23.02
CA LEU A 736 -10.23 -4.13 21.63
C LEU A 736 -9.08 -5.13 21.54
N THR A 737 -9.17 -6.02 20.55
CA THR A 737 -8.06 -6.84 20.08
C THR A 737 -7.89 -6.65 18.58
N ASN A 738 -6.69 -6.30 18.14
CA ASN A 738 -6.39 -6.06 16.73
C ASN A 738 -5.09 -6.77 16.31
N TRP A 739 -5.13 -7.38 15.13
CA TRP A 739 -4.00 -8.01 14.46
C TRP A 739 -3.88 -7.48 13.05
N ASN A 740 -2.65 -7.19 12.63
CA ASN A 740 -2.31 -6.85 11.25
C ASN A 740 -1.11 -7.69 10.83
N ILE A 741 -1.22 -8.48 9.76
CA ILE A 741 -0.15 -9.38 9.30
C ILE A 741 -0.05 -9.28 7.79
N GLY A 742 1.14 -9.10 7.25
CA GLY A 742 1.31 -8.96 5.82
C GLY A 742 2.73 -9.19 5.31
N TYR A 743 2.86 -9.10 3.99
CA TYR A 743 4.15 -8.98 3.32
C TYR A 743 4.11 -7.94 2.20
N LEU A 744 5.28 -7.41 1.87
CA LEU A 744 5.56 -6.57 0.70
C LEU A 744 6.73 -7.20 -0.06
N LEU A 745 6.48 -7.57 -1.32
CA LEU A 745 7.49 -8.04 -2.27
C LEU A 745 7.76 -6.91 -3.26
N GLU A 746 9.03 -6.56 -3.43
CA GLU A 746 9.50 -5.57 -4.39
C GLU A 746 10.56 -6.24 -5.27
N HIS A 747 10.38 -6.15 -6.59
CA HIS A 747 11.29 -6.74 -7.57
C HIS A 747 11.53 -5.79 -8.73
N GLU A 748 12.79 -5.52 -9.01
CA GLU A 748 13.23 -4.71 -10.15
C GLU A 748 13.66 -5.63 -11.29
N PHE A 749 12.92 -5.53 -12.41
CA PHE A 749 13.28 -6.25 -13.63
C PHE A 749 14.44 -5.57 -14.36
N SER A 750 14.49 -4.24 -14.26
CA SER A 750 15.51 -3.34 -14.81
C SER A 750 15.46 -2.02 -14.04
N GLU A 751 16.34 -1.08 -14.39
CA GLU A 751 16.30 0.32 -13.89
C GLU A 751 14.94 0.98 -14.21
N ASP A 752 14.37 0.69 -15.38
CA ASP A 752 13.11 1.30 -15.83
C ASP A 752 11.83 0.62 -15.32
N TRP A 753 11.88 -0.63 -14.83
CA TRP A 753 10.68 -1.43 -14.59
C TRP A 753 10.76 -2.22 -13.29
N SER A 754 9.74 -2.07 -12.46
CA SER A 754 9.61 -2.80 -11.20
C SER A 754 8.18 -3.24 -10.92
N ILE A 755 8.05 -4.26 -10.09
CA ILE A 755 6.77 -4.75 -9.57
C ILE A 755 6.79 -4.70 -8.05
N ARG A 756 5.65 -4.31 -7.47
CA ARG A 756 5.40 -4.38 -6.05
C ARG A 756 4.14 -5.19 -5.80
N ASN A 757 4.21 -6.14 -4.89
CA ASN A 757 3.07 -6.95 -4.48
C ASN A 757 2.93 -6.89 -2.96
N ARG A 758 1.75 -6.49 -2.49
CA ARG A 758 1.43 -6.28 -1.09
C ARG A 758 0.23 -7.14 -0.72
N PHE A 759 0.38 -7.96 0.32
CA PHE A 759 -0.73 -8.62 0.98
C PHE A 759 -0.82 -8.16 2.43
N ARG A 760 -2.04 -7.91 2.93
CA ARG A 760 -2.30 -7.67 4.35
C ARG A 760 -3.62 -8.33 4.77
N TYR A 761 -3.57 -9.02 5.91
CA TYR A 761 -4.71 -9.49 6.68
C TYR A 761 -4.85 -8.60 7.91
N ASN A 762 -6.05 -8.08 8.13
CA ASN A 762 -6.41 -7.35 9.34
C ASN A 762 -7.57 -8.06 10.03
N TYR A 763 -7.47 -8.20 11.35
CA TYR A 763 -8.53 -8.70 12.22
C TYR A 763 -8.74 -7.72 13.36
N ALA A 764 -9.98 -7.41 13.67
CA ALA A 764 -10.35 -6.65 14.86
C ALA A 764 -11.52 -7.34 15.56
N LEU A 765 -11.45 -7.42 16.89
CA LEU A 765 -12.54 -7.80 17.77
C LEU A 765 -12.75 -6.65 18.75
N VAL A 766 -13.99 -6.19 18.83
CA VAL A 766 -14.45 -5.21 19.81
C VAL A 766 -15.55 -5.84 20.63
N GLU A 767 -15.38 -5.84 21.93
CA GLU A 767 -16.37 -6.27 22.91
C GLU A 767 -16.67 -5.06 23.79
N SER A 768 -17.88 -4.50 23.69
CA SER A 768 -18.32 -3.37 24.50
C SER A 768 -19.49 -3.78 25.36
N GLN A 769 -19.44 -3.48 26.65
CA GLN A 769 -20.54 -3.56 27.59
C GLN A 769 -20.63 -2.22 28.28
N GLY A 770 -21.81 -1.61 28.37
CA GLY A 770 -21.90 -0.29 28.98
C GLY A 770 -23.26 0.35 28.86
N ILE A 771 -23.29 1.66 29.04
CA ILE A 771 -24.52 2.43 29.09
C ILE A 771 -24.59 3.38 27.89
N ALA A 772 -25.59 3.19 27.05
CA ALA A 772 -25.92 4.09 25.94
C ALA A 772 -26.97 5.12 26.32
N TYR A 773 -27.01 6.22 25.57
CA TYR A 773 -28.00 7.28 25.74
C TYR A 773 -29.31 6.84 25.09
N ASP A 774 -30.44 7.06 25.76
CA ASP A 774 -31.75 6.77 25.19
C ASP A 774 -32.11 7.80 24.11
N THR A 775 -32.34 9.04 24.52
CA THR A 775 -32.61 10.18 23.62
C THR A 775 -31.43 11.16 23.52
N GLY A 776 -30.47 11.07 24.44
CA GLY A 776 -29.38 12.05 24.57
C GLY A 776 -29.80 13.41 25.13
N GLU A 777 -31.07 13.57 25.53
CA GLU A 777 -31.62 14.81 26.10
C GLU A 777 -31.90 14.68 27.61
N LEU A 778 -31.94 15.81 28.32
CA LEU A 778 -32.45 15.84 29.69
C LEU A 778 -33.98 15.85 29.71
N GLU A 779 -34.57 15.21 30.72
CA GLU A 779 -35.99 15.29 31.01
C GLU A 779 -36.47 16.72 31.32
N GLU A 780 -37.79 16.95 31.35
CA GLU A 780 -38.39 18.28 31.59
C GLU A 780 -37.91 18.96 32.91
N ASP A 781 -37.39 18.18 33.86
CA ASP A 781 -36.82 18.68 35.11
C ASP A 781 -35.42 19.31 34.96
N ASN A 782 -34.83 19.23 33.76
CA ASN A 782 -33.48 19.69 33.41
C ASN A 782 -32.38 19.05 34.27
N ARG A 783 -32.57 17.82 34.75
CA ARG A 783 -31.61 17.09 35.61
C ARG A 783 -31.47 15.62 35.25
N THR A 784 -32.59 14.98 34.95
CA THR A 784 -32.66 13.54 34.79
C THR A 784 -32.27 13.17 33.35
N PHE A 785 -31.37 12.21 33.22
CA PHE A 785 -30.87 11.70 31.94
C PHE A 785 -31.17 10.20 31.83
N ASN A 786 -31.88 9.82 30.77
CA ASN A 786 -32.30 8.44 30.54
C ASN A 786 -31.24 7.66 29.77
N ARG A 787 -31.02 6.43 30.23
CA ARG A 787 -29.97 5.57 29.71
C ARG A 787 -30.43 4.13 29.66
N VAL A 788 -29.77 3.34 28.81
CA VAL A 788 -30.06 1.92 28.63
C VAL A 788 -28.76 1.12 28.62
N ALA A 789 -28.80 -0.10 29.16
CA ALA A 789 -27.66 -1.01 29.08
C ALA A 789 -27.46 -1.51 27.65
N THR A 790 -26.23 -1.67 27.22
CA THR A 790 -25.88 -2.26 25.93
C THR A 790 -24.77 -3.30 26.10
N SER A 791 -24.76 -4.27 25.19
CA SER A 791 -23.65 -5.23 25.06
C SER A 791 -23.49 -5.59 23.60
N ASN A 792 -22.38 -5.17 23.03
CA ASN A 792 -22.08 -5.30 21.62
C ASN A 792 -20.78 -6.10 21.45
N GLN A 793 -20.79 -7.01 20.50
CA GLN A 793 -19.59 -7.70 20.06
C GLN A 793 -19.52 -7.61 18.54
N THR A 794 -18.39 -7.15 18.02
CA THR A 794 -18.19 -6.98 16.58
C THR A 794 -16.81 -7.48 16.19
N THR A 795 -16.76 -8.24 15.11
CA THR A 795 -15.52 -8.66 14.45
C THR A 795 -15.45 -8.07 13.06
N ALA A 796 -14.27 -7.61 12.67
CA ALA A 796 -13.98 -7.19 11.30
C ALA A 796 -12.74 -7.92 10.80
N GLU A 797 -12.85 -8.53 9.63
CA GLU A 797 -11.76 -9.18 8.91
C GLU A 797 -11.57 -8.55 7.55
N THR A 798 -10.34 -8.26 7.16
CA THR A 798 -10.02 -7.77 5.82
C THR A 798 -8.81 -8.46 5.25
N TYR A 799 -8.94 -8.90 4.01
CA TYR A 799 -7.87 -9.44 3.19
C TYR A 799 -7.66 -8.48 2.02
N THR A 800 -6.46 -7.96 1.84
CA THR A 800 -6.14 -7.10 0.71
C THR A 800 -4.89 -7.60 0.01
N LEU A 801 -4.99 -7.85 -1.29
CA LEU A 801 -3.88 -8.16 -2.18
C LEU A 801 -3.80 -7.07 -3.25
N ARG A 802 -2.67 -6.40 -3.35
CA ARG A 802 -2.41 -5.36 -4.33
C ARG A 802 -1.15 -5.67 -5.12
N THR A 803 -1.21 -5.50 -6.43
CA THR A 803 -0.04 -5.61 -7.32
C THR A 803 0.07 -4.34 -8.14
N ASP A 804 1.23 -3.69 -8.07
CA ASP A 804 1.59 -2.49 -8.79
C ASP A 804 2.76 -2.80 -9.75
N LEU A 805 2.60 -2.49 -11.03
CA LEU A 805 3.66 -2.45 -12.04
C LEU A 805 4.04 -1.00 -12.28
N LEU A 806 5.32 -0.69 -12.15
CA LEU A 806 5.89 0.64 -12.32
C LEU A 806 6.82 0.62 -13.53
N GLY A 807 6.76 1.66 -14.35
CA GLY A 807 7.56 1.79 -15.56
C GLY A 807 7.96 3.22 -15.83
N GLN A 808 9.23 3.44 -16.16
CA GLN A 808 9.78 4.71 -16.58
C GLN A 808 10.30 4.61 -18.02
N PHE A 809 9.94 5.57 -18.88
CA PHE A 809 10.51 5.65 -20.23
C PHE A 809 10.30 7.04 -20.84
N GLN A 810 11.02 7.32 -21.94
CA GLN A 810 10.95 8.60 -22.63
C GLN A 810 10.42 8.45 -24.06
N THR A 811 9.49 9.33 -24.47
CA THR A 811 9.07 9.50 -25.86
C THR A 811 9.39 10.92 -26.35
N GLY A 812 10.50 11.05 -27.05
CA GLY A 812 10.98 12.36 -27.51
C GLY A 812 11.36 13.27 -26.34
N ILE A 813 10.56 14.31 -26.08
CA ILE A 813 10.79 15.27 -24.97
C ILE A 813 9.94 14.97 -23.73
N ILE A 814 9.18 13.88 -23.76
CA ILE A 814 8.22 13.53 -22.72
C ILE A 814 8.76 12.34 -21.96
N GLU A 815 9.00 12.50 -20.67
CA GLU A 815 9.27 11.41 -19.74
C GLU A 815 7.94 10.91 -19.17
N HIS A 816 7.81 9.60 -19.03
CA HIS A 816 6.61 8.91 -18.58
C HIS A 816 6.92 8.12 -17.32
N ASP A 817 6.25 8.44 -16.22
CA ASP A 817 6.19 7.58 -15.03
C ASP A 817 4.82 6.89 -15.00
N ILE A 818 4.79 5.63 -15.42
CA ILE A 818 3.56 4.84 -15.51
C ILE A 818 3.41 3.96 -14.27
N LEU A 819 2.18 3.93 -13.77
CA LEU A 819 1.70 2.99 -12.77
C LEU A 819 0.50 2.23 -13.33
N PHE A 820 0.55 0.92 -13.30
CA PHE A 820 -0.61 0.05 -13.50
C PHE A 820 -0.79 -0.81 -12.25
N GLY A 821 -2.02 -1.00 -11.78
CA GLY A 821 -2.22 -1.88 -10.66
C GLY A 821 -3.60 -2.53 -10.57
N VAL A 822 -3.63 -3.61 -9.81
CA VAL A 822 -4.80 -4.41 -9.51
C VAL A 822 -4.88 -4.61 -8.01
N GLU A 823 -6.06 -4.41 -7.45
CA GLU A 823 -6.36 -4.59 -6.03
C GLU A 823 -7.53 -5.56 -5.88
N LEU A 824 -7.35 -6.56 -5.03
CA LEU A 824 -8.37 -7.51 -4.62
C LEU A 824 -8.57 -7.32 -3.12
N ARG A 825 -9.80 -7.06 -2.71
CA ARG A 825 -10.16 -6.90 -1.30
C ARG A 825 -11.36 -7.76 -0.95
N ARG A 826 -11.28 -8.48 0.17
CA ARG A 826 -12.43 -9.12 0.81
C ARG A 826 -12.54 -8.59 2.24
N GLY A 827 -13.72 -8.09 2.59
CA GLY A 827 -14.09 -7.65 3.94
C GLY A 827 -15.19 -8.55 4.50
N VAL A 828 -15.10 -8.90 5.78
CA VAL A 828 -16.14 -9.61 6.51
C VAL A 828 -16.34 -8.91 7.84
N ASP A 829 -17.50 -8.30 8.02
CA ASP A 829 -17.93 -7.75 9.29
C ASP A 829 -19.01 -8.67 9.87
N ASP A 830 -18.95 -8.94 11.16
CA ASP A 830 -19.93 -9.75 11.88
C ASP A 830 -20.16 -9.13 13.25
N GLY A 831 -21.37 -9.19 13.76
CA GLY A 831 -21.64 -8.63 15.06
C GLY A 831 -22.98 -9.02 15.65
N ILE A 832 -23.04 -8.85 16.96
CA ILE A 832 -24.23 -9.05 17.76
C ILE A 832 -24.40 -7.85 18.67
N ASN A 833 -25.56 -7.20 18.58
CA ASN A 833 -25.92 -6.08 19.43
C ASN A 833 -27.00 -6.51 20.42
N ARG A 834 -26.86 -6.03 21.65
CA ARG A 834 -27.84 -6.22 22.72
C ARG A 834 -28.19 -4.90 23.32
N ASN A 835 -29.48 -4.62 23.41
CA ASN A 835 -29.99 -3.40 24.03
C ASN A 835 -30.86 -3.77 25.24
N GLY A 836 -30.77 -2.93 26.26
CA GLY A 836 -31.57 -2.99 27.46
C GLY A 836 -33.04 -2.70 27.15
N THR A 837 -33.93 -3.37 27.87
CA THR A 837 -35.38 -3.16 27.75
C THR A 837 -35.93 -2.23 28.82
N GLU A 838 -35.09 -1.84 29.78
CA GLU A 838 -35.41 -0.96 30.90
C GLU A 838 -34.61 0.34 30.79
N ILE A 839 -35.27 1.47 31.07
CA ILE A 839 -34.67 2.80 31.12
C ILE A 839 -34.27 3.10 32.56
N PHE A 840 -33.02 3.52 32.77
CA PHE A 840 -32.49 3.88 34.08
C PHE A 840 -32.10 5.37 34.12
N PRO A 841 -32.84 6.18 34.89
CA PRO A 841 -32.55 7.61 35.02
C PRO A 841 -31.29 7.87 35.86
N LEU A 842 -30.52 8.88 35.48
CA LEU A 842 -29.38 9.40 36.24
C LEU A 842 -29.53 10.91 36.43
N ASP A 843 -29.32 11.42 37.64
CA ASP A 843 -29.19 12.86 37.87
C ASP A 843 -27.77 13.31 37.45
N VAL A 844 -27.66 14.14 36.42
CA VAL A 844 -26.35 14.55 35.86
C VAL A 844 -25.58 15.52 36.75
N PHE A 845 -26.22 16.11 37.75
CA PHE A 845 -25.59 17.04 38.70
C PHE A 845 -25.16 16.34 39.98
N ASP A 846 -25.88 15.29 40.39
CA ASP A 846 -25.62 14.50 41.60
C ASP A 846 -25.87 12.99 41.34
N PRO A 847 -25.01 12.33 40.54
CA PRO A 847 -25.25 10.95 40.10
C PRO A 847 -25.07 9.95 41.25
N GLU A 848 -26.05 9.05 41.38
CA GLU A 848 -25.96 7.85 42.23
C GLU A 848 -25.71 6.61 41.35
N TYR A 849 -24.45 6.15 41.31
CA TYR A 849 -24.05 4.98 40.52
C TYR A 849 -24.42 3.64 41.18
N GLY A 850 -24.52 2.59 40.37
CA GLY A 850 -24.81 1.21 40.77
C GLY A 850 -26.31 0.87 40.82
N ASN A 851 -27.19 1.79 40.39
CA ASN A 851 -28.64 1.60 40.36
C ASN A 851 -29.16 1.45 38.92
N PHE A 852 -28.77 0.35 38.27
CA PHE A 852 -29.17 0.03 36.90
C PHE A 852 -29.41 -1.48 36.75
N GLY A 853 -30.14 -1.87 35.70
CA GLY A 853 -30.34 -3.27 35.32
C GLY A 853 -29.43 -3.67 34.17
N THR A 854 -28.98 -4.92 34.19
CA THR A 854 -28.08 -5.50 33.18
C THR A 854 -28.83 -6.36 32.15
N ASP A 855 -30.16 -6.40 32.22
CA ASP A 855 -30.99 -7.23 31.35
C ASP A 855 -31.04 -6.61 29.94
N THR A 856 -30.58 -7.37 28.95
CA THR A 856 -30.52 -6.96 27.54
C THR A 856 -31.10 -8.03 26.63
N GLU A 857 -31.70 -7.64 25.51
CA GLU A 857 -32.18 -8.54 24.47
C GLU A 857 -31.38 -8.37 23.17
N VAL A 858 -31.30 -9.43 22.37
CA VAL A 858 -30.65 -9.37 21.05
C VAL A 858 -31.47 -8.49 20.13
N THR A 859 -30.90 -7.40 19.64
CA THR A 859 -31.55 -6.48 18.71
C THR A 859 -31.01 -6.60 17.29
N PHE A 860 -29.79 -7.13 17.15
CA PHE A 860 -29.16 -7.45 15.88
C PHE A 860 -28.21 -8.64 16.06
N ASP A 861 -28.19 -9.55 15.09
CA ASP A 861 -27.20 -10.62 14.95
C ASP A 861 -27.02 -10.83 13.46
N GLY A 862 -25.86 -10.48 12.91
CA GLY A 862 -25.68 -10.48 11.48
C GLY A 862 -24.28 -10.10 11.04
N GLY A 863 -24.05 -10.12 9.73
CA GLY A 863 -22.76 -9.77 9.15
C GLY A 863 -22.86 -9.40 7.69
N THR A 864 -21.83 -8.72 7.21
CA THR A 864 -21.69 -8.28 5.82
C THR A 864 -20.39 -8.82 5.25
N THR A 865 -20.47 -9.48 4.10
CA THR A 865 -19.31 -9.87 3.29
C THR A 865 -19.24 -8.99 2.06
N GLY A 866 -18.12 -8.32 1.86
CA GLY A 866 -17.85 -7.49 0.68
C GLY A 866 -16.65 -8.01 -0.11
N ASP A 867 -16.78 -8.05 -1.43
CA ASP A 867 -15.69 -8.35 -2.37
C ASP A 867 -15.49 -7.16 -3.31
N ASN A 868 -14.25 -6.69 -3.44
CA ASN A 868 -13.89 -5.60 -4.35
C ASN A 868 -12.72 -6.00 -5.25
N ILE A 869 -12.87 -5.69 -6.53
CA ILE A 869 -11.82 -5.77 -7.54
C ILE A 869 -11.65 -4.37 -8.13
N GLY A 870 -10.46 -3.81 -7.98
CA GLY A 870 -10.08 -2.54 -8.55
C GLY A 870 -8.94 -2.66 -9.54
N ILE A 871 -9.09 -2.05 -10.72
CA ILE A 871 -8.04 -1.97 -11.74
C ILE A 871 -7.78 -0.49 -12.00
N TYR A 872 -6.54 -0.05 -11.88
CA TYR A 872 -6.16 1.34 -12.07
C TYR A 872 -4.93 1.48 -12.94
N ALA A 873 -4.85 2.63 -13.61
CA ALA A 873 -3.70 3.04 -14.38
C ALA A 873 -3.49 4.55 -14.22
N GLN A 874 -2.24 4.95 -14.27
CA GLN A 874 -1.83 6.34 -14.18
C GLN A 874 -0.53 6.57 -14.95
N ASN A 875 -0.38 7.78 -15.48
CA ASN A 875 0.85 8.25 -16.07
C ASN A 875 1.12 9.69 -15.62
N LEU A 876 2.30 9.96 -15.05
CA LEU A 876 2.84 11.30 -14.85
C LEU A 876 3.78 11.61 -16.04
N LEU A 877 3.36 12.55 -16.87
CA LEU A 877 4.11 12.98 -18.04
C LEU A 877 4.91 14.24 -17.69
N SER A 878 6.24 14.16 -17.73
CA SER A 878 7.11 15.34 -17.60
C SER A 878 7.51 15.82 -19.00
N ILE A 879 7.05 17.02 -19.38
CA ILE A 879 7.23 17.61 -20.71
C ILE A 879 8.30 18.71 -20.61
N GLY A 880 9.55 18.33 -20.88
CA GLY A 880 10.72 19.14 -20.53
C GLY A 880 10.75 19.50 -19.04
N ASP A 881 11.47 20.56 -18.67
CA ASP A 881 11.76 20.85 -17.26
C ASP A 881 10.63 21.59 -16.50
N LYS A 882 9.51 21.89 -17.15
CA LYS A 882 8.55 22.90 -16.62
C LYS A 882 7.11 22.47 -16.54
N VAL A 883 6.69 21.46 -17.29
CA VAL A 883 5.28 21.09 -17.37
C VAL A 883 5.16 19.63 -17.02
N LYS A 884 4.33 19.33 -16.02
CA LYS A 884 3.99 17.95 -15.67
C LYS A 884 2.48 17.77 -15.83
N VAL A 885 2.05 16.65 -16.40
CA VAL A 885 0.65 16.31 -16.60
C VAL A 885 0.40 14.95 -15.98
N LEU A 886 -0.59 14.86 -15.10
CA LEU A 886 -0.97 13.62 -14.45
C LEU A 886 -2.31 13.16 -15.02
N LEU A 887 -2.36 11.94 -15.54
CA LEU A 887 -3.57 11.30 -16.03
C LEU A 887 -3.75 10.00 -15.28
N GLY A 888 -4.95 9.73 -14.75
CA GLY A 888 -5.22 8.45 -14.10
C GLY A 888 -6.70 8.09 -14.11
N GLY A 889 -6.97 6.80 -13.95
CA GLY A 889 -8.32 6.27 -13.85
C GLY A 889 -8.34 4.92 -13.13
N ARG A 890 -9.44 4.64 -12.45
CA ARG A 890 -9.71 3.37 -11.78
C ARG A 890 -11.10 2.89 -12.09
N PHE A 891 -11.23 1.59 -12.33
CA PHE A 891 -12.50 0.90 -12.44
C PHE A 891 -12.63 -0.08 -11.28
N ASP A 892 -13.73 -0.01 -10.54
CA ASP A 892 -14.03 -0.90 -9.42
C ASP A 892 -15.30 -1.71 -9.68
N ILE A 893 -15.27 -2.97 -9.25
CA ILE A 893 -16.43 -3.85 -9.10
C ILE A 893 -16.54 -4.15 -7.61
N VAL A 894 -17.69 -3.87 -7.01
CA VAL A 894 -17.96 -4.06 -5.59
C VAL A 894 -19.19 -4.93 -5.42
N PHE A 895 -19.01 -6.10 -4.84
CA PHE A 895 -20.08 -6.99 -4.42
C PHE A 895 -20.26 -6.90 -2.91
N SER A 896 -21.51 -6.88 -2.45
CA SER A 896 -21.82 -6.96 -1.03
C SER A 896 -22.95 -7.93 -0.79
N ARG A 897 -22.85 -8.67 0.31
CA ARG A 897 -23.86 -9.59 0.82
C ARG A 897 -24.01 -9.37 2.31
N THR A 898 -25.19 -8.93 2.72
CA THR A 898 -25.54 -8.74 4.13
C THR A 898 -26.48 -9.85 4.59
N GLU A 899 -26.22 -10.38 5.78
CA GLU A 899 -27.00 -11.39 6.48
C GLU A 899 -27.47 -10.90 7.85
N ASP A 900 -28.77 -10.96 8.11
CA ASP A 900 -29.38 -10.85 9.45
C ASP A 900 -29.90 -12.22 9.91
N ARG A 901 -29.29 -12.77 10.97
CA ARG A 901 -29.61 -14.07 11.55
C ARG A 901 -30.76 -14.00 12.56
N LEU A 902 -31.04 -12.81 13.09
CA LEU A 902 -32.16 -12.58 13.99
C LEU A 902 -33.48 -12.49 13.21
N PHE A 903 -33.45 -11.87 12.03
CA PHE A 903 -34.59 -11.72 11.13
C PHE A 903 -34.30 -12.27 9.72
N PRO A 904 -34.17 -13.61 9.57
CA PRO A 904 -33.78 -14.26 8.31
C PRO A 904 -34.72 -13.98 7.13
N GLU A 905 -35.98 -13.63 7.38
CA GLU A 905 -36.96 -13.22 6.36
C GLU A 905 -36.59 -11.91 5.64
N PHE A 906 -35.66 -11.12 6.16
CA PHE A 906 -35.16 -9.87 5.57
C PHE A 906 -33.67 -9.97 5.15
N SER A 907 -33.06 -11.16 5.22
CA SER A 907 -31.64 -11.30 5.49
C SER A 907 -30.70 -11.54 4.32
N VAL A 908 -31.11 -11.45 3.05
CA VAL A 908 -30.13 -11.59 1.96
C VAL A 908 -30.39 -10.55 0.89
N THR A 909 -29.73 -9.40 1.03
CA THR A 909 -29.51 -8.47 -0.07
C THR A 909 -28.11 -8.71 -0.60
N SER A 910 -28.02 -9.21 -1.83
CA SER A 910 -26.77 -9.23 -2.60
C SER A 910 -26.89 -8.25 -3.75
N ASP A 911 -25.88 -7.40 -3.92
CA ASP A 911 -25.89 -6.41 -4.99
C ASP A 911 -24.46 -6.19 -5.51
N THR A 912 -24.35 -5.73 -6.75
CA THR A 912 -23.07 -5.48 -7.42
C THR A 912 -23.08 -4.09 -8.03
N ILE A 913 -22.11 -3.29 -7.61
CA ILE A 913 -21.93 -1.92 -8.03
C ILE A 913 -20.63 -1.82 -8.81
N THR A 914 -20.68 -1.10 -9.94
CA THR A 914 -19.46 -0.78 -10.71
C THR A 914 -19.30 0.72 -10.81
N ASN A 915 -18.06 1.21 -10.76
CA ASN A 915 -17.80 2.63 -10.89
C ASN A 915 -16.47 2.92 -11.58
N PHE A 916 -16.40 4.07 -12.27
CA PHE A 916 -15.17 4.59 -12.86
C PHE A 916 -14.80 5.95 -12.23
N ALA A 917 -13.64 5.99 -11.57
CA ALA A 917 -13.06 7.21 -10.99
C ALA A 917 -11.90 7.71 -11.86
N PRO A 918 -12.02 8.88 -12.51
CA PRO A 918 -10.91 9.53 -13.22
C PRO A 918 -10.19 10.59 -12.36
N ARG A 919 -8.94 10.91 -12.75
CA ARG A 919 -8.22 12.12 -12.31
C ARG A 919 -7.35 12.72 -13.42
N ILE A 920 -7.30 14.04 -13.46
CA ILE A 920 -6.46 14.81 -14.37
C ILE A 920 -5.82 15.95 -13.57
N GLY A 921 -4.53 16.17 -13.74
CA GLY A 921 -3.82 17.28 -13.13
C GLY A 921 -2.72 17.85 -14.01
N ILE A 922 -2.40 19.12 -13.82
CA ILE A 922 -1.30 19.79 -14.48
C ILE A 922 -0.49 20.58 -13.46
N VAL A 923 0.83 20.55 -13.59
CA VAL A 923 1.78 21.38 -12.86
C VAL A 923 2.61 22.17 -13.87
N TYR A 924 2.80 23.47 -13.59
CA TYR A 924 3.68 24.35 -14.32
C TYR A 924 4.68 25.01 -13.38
N GLN A 925 5.97 24.84 -13.67
CA GLN A 925 7.11 25.36 -12.92
C GLN A 925 7.74 26.55 -13.67
N PRO A 926 7.23 27.78 -13.51
CA PRO A 926 7.80 28.95 -14.18
C PRO A 926 9.24 29.22 -13.79
N ILE A 927 9.57 28.97 -12.53
CA ILE A 927 10.89 29.05 -11.90
C ILE A 927 11.04 27.86 -10.93
N GLU A 928 12.27 27.43 -10.70
CA GLU A 928 12.61 26.26 -9.88
C GLU A 928 11.88 26.17 -8.52
N PRO A 929 11.71 27.25 -7.74
CA PRO A 929 11.10 27.16 -6.41
C PRO A 929 9.59 27.34 -6.40
N VAL A 930 8.91 27.39 -7.55
CA VAL A 930 7.46 27.66 -7.63
C VAL A 930 6.79 26.69 -8.61
N SER A 931 5.80 25.94 -8.13
CA SER A 931 4.89 25.12 -8.92
C SER A 931 3.48 25.69 -8.85
N LEU A 932 2.88 25.98 -10.01
CA LEU A 932 1.46 26.28 -10.15
C LEU A 932 0.74 25.01 -10.58
N TYR A 933 -0.39 24.67 -9.99
CA TYR A 933 -1.12 23.46 -10.38
C TYR A 933 -2.62 23.65 -10.45
N ALA A 934 -3.26 22.77 -11.20
CA ALA A 934 -4.71 22.58 -11.21
C ALA A 934 -5.05 21.11 -11.41
N SER A 935 -6.15 20.65 -10.83
CA SER A 935 -6.61 19.28 -10.96
C SER A 935 -8.12 19.13 -10.88
N TRP A 936 -8.58 18.02 -11.42
CA TRP A 936 -9.94 17.52 -11.32
C TRP A 936 -9.89 16.03 -11.00
N SER A 937 -10.67 15.60 -10.00
CA SER A 937 -10.74 14.21 -9.57
C SER A 937 -12.14 13.85 -9.09
N ARG A 938 -12.48 12.55 -9.19
CA ARG A 938 -13.72 12.00 -8.63
C ARG A 938 -13.46 10.92 -7.59
N SER A 939 -14.38 10.77 -6.66
CA SER A 939 -14.48 9.65 -5.72
C SER A 939 -15.85 9.02 -5.80
N PHE A 940 -15.98 7.84 -5.21
CA PHE A 940 -17.26 7.17 -5.09
C PHE A 940 -17.30 6.33 -3.81
N ASP A 941 -18.49 6.19 -3.25
CA ASP A 941 -18.78 5.30 -2.14
C ASP A 941 -19.97 4.40 -2.52
N PRO A 942 -19.80 3.07 -2.59
CA PRO A 942 -20.87 2.15 -2.96
C PRO A 942 -21.99 2.11 -1.92
N GLU A 943 -23.23 2.22 -2.38
CA GLU A 943 -24.41 2.18 -1.52
C GLU A 943 -25.34 1.04 -1.92
N PHE A 944 -25.59 0.11 -1.00
CA PHE A 944 -26.37 -1.10 -1.27
C PHE A 944 -27.82 -0.98 -0.80
N GLY A 945 -28.75 -1.56 -1.56
CA GLY A 945 -30.17 -1.54 -1.26
C GLY A 945 -30.99 -0.88 -2.37
N THR A 946 -32.26 -0.61 -2.09
CA THR A 946 -33.18 -0.04 -3.08
C THR A 946 -34.07 1.04 -2.52
N ASP A 947 -34.53 1.94 -3.39
CA ASP A 947 -35.62 2.87 -3.08
C ASP A 947 -36.97 2.14 -2.89
N ARG A 948 -38.03 2.91 -2.61
CA ARG A 948 -39.40 2.40 -2.45
C ARG A 948 -39.94 1.69 -3.70
N GLU A 949 -39.51 2.13 -4.88
CA GLU A 949 -39.85 1.55 -6.18
C GLU A 949 -39.05 0.29 -6.53
N ARG A 950 -38.08 -0.11 -5.68
CA ARG A 950 -37.11 -1.20 -5.88
C ARG A 950 -36.06 -0.92 -6.95
N ASN A 951 -35.78 0.35 -7.25
CA ASN A 951 -34.60 0.69 -8.03
C ASN A 951 -33.36 0.59 -7.11
N PRO A 952 -32.26 -0.01 -7.56
CA PRO A 952 -31.04 -0.06 -6.77
C PRO A 952 -30.46 1.34 -6.57
N PHE A 953 -29.83 1.55 -5.42
CA PHE A 953 -29.07 2.76 -5.16
C PHE A 953 -27.84 2.84 -6.08
N VAL A 954 -27.45 4.06 -6.40
CA VAL A 954 -26.22 4.38 -7.13
C VAL A 954 -25.13 4.80 -6.13
N PRO A 955 -23.85 4.73 -6.48
CA PRO A 955 -22.79 5.24 -5.61
C PRO A 955 -23.00 6.71 -5.25
N ILE A 956 -22.66 7.06 -4.02
CA ILE A 956 -22.42 8.45 -3.64
C ILE A 956 -21.17 8.90 -4.38
N GLU A 957 -21.24 10.01 -5.10
CA GLU A 957 -20.12 10.50 -5.92
C GLU A 957 -19.56 11.80 -5.35
N GLY A 958 -18.23 11.87 -5.32
CA GLY A 958 -17.50 13.09 -5.03
C GLY A 958 -16.86 13.65 -6.29
N GLU A 959 -16.94 14.96 -6.51
CA GLU A 959 -16.23 15.64 -7.59
C GLU A 959 -15.49 16.85 -7.04
N GLN A 960 -14.20 16.99 -7.38
CA GLN A 960 -13.38 18.12 -6.96
C GLN A 960 -12.74 18.84 -8.14
N PHE A 961 -12.74 20.16 -8.08
CA PHE A 961 -11.82 21.03 -8.81
C PHE A 961 -10.88 21.70 -7.81
N GLU A 962 -9.57 21.65 -8.08
CA GLU A 962 -8.55 22.29 -7.25
C GLU A 962 -7.57 23.09 -8.12
N ALA A 963 -7.11 24.23 -7.60
CA ALA A 963 -5.98 24.97 -8.15
C ALA A 963 -5.13 25.52 -7.02
N GLY A 964 -3.81 25.57 -7.20
CA GLY A 964 -2.93 26.02 -6.13
C GLY A 964 -1.52 26.38 -6.55
N VAL A 965 -0.75 26.79 -5.55
CA VAL A 965 0.65 27.18 -5.67
C VAL A 965 1.43 26.43 -4.59
N LYS A 966 2.53 25.82 -4.99
CA LYS A 966 3.52 25.21 -4.09
C LYS A 966 4.84 25.93 -4.28
N THR A 967 5.55 26.13 -3.20
CA THR A 967 6.83 26.85 -3.25
C THR A 967 7.78 26.39 -2.17
N GLU A 968 9.05 26.42 -2.49
CA GLU A 968 10.15 26.11 -1.57
C GLU A 968 11.11 27.29 -1.51
N PHE A 969 11.39 27.79 -0.31
CA PHE A 969 12.23 28.94 -0.05
C PHE A 969 13.45 28.55 0.79
N LEU A 970 14.41 29.47 0.91
CA LEU A 970 15.57 29.32 1.78
C LEU A 970 16.40 28.06 1.47
N ASP A 971 16.59 27.80 0.17
CA ASP A 971 17.32 26.63 -0.35
C ASP A 971 16.67 25.29 0.07
N GLY A 972 15.34 25.20 -0.03
CA GLY A 972 14.57 23.99 0.25
C GLY A 972 14.22 23.78 1.73
N ARG A 973 14.66 24.66 2.63
CA ARG A 973 14.39 24.51 4.08
C ARG A 973 12.97 24.84 4.49
N LEU A 974 12.24 25.63 3.71
CA LEU A 974 10.89 26.06 4.03
C LEU A 974 9.97 25.85 2.84
N ALA A 975 8.93 25.05 3.00
CA ALA A 975 7.94 24.79 1.96
C ALA A 975 6.59 25.43 2.33
N ALA A 976 5.88 25.96 1.33
CA ALA A 976 4.53 26.48 1.50
C ALA A 976 3.60 26.02 0.35
N THR A 977 2.34 25.80 0.69
CA THR A 977 1.27 25.43 -0.24
C THR A 977 0.07 26.34 0.01
N LEU A 978 -0.54 26.84 -1.07
CA LEU A 978 -1.82 27.53 -1.06
C LEU A 978 -2.74 26.86 -2.08
N ALA A 979 -3.88 26.34 -1.65
CA ALA A 979 -4.85 25.66 -2.50
C ALA A 979 -6.23 26.32 -2.42
N PHE A 980 -6.93 26.35 -3.54
CA PHE A 980 -8.32 26.77 -3.69
C PHE A 980 -9.08 25.58 -4.25
N TYR A 981 -10.19 25.21 -3.63
CA TYR A 981 -10.92 24.02 -4.03
C TYR A 981 -12.44 24.21 -3.97
N GLN A 982 -13.13 23.38 -4.74
CA GLN A 982 -14.56 23.10 -4.58
C GLN A 982 -14.77 21.60 -4.74
N ILE A 983 -15.48 21.01 -3.79
CA ILE A 983 -15.89 19.62 -3.74
C ILE A 983 -17.42 19.58 -3.71
N THR A 984 -18.03 18.74 -4.53
CA THR A 984 -19.46 18.44 -4.50
C THR A 984 -19.65 16.95 -4.21
N ARG A 985 -20.47 16.60 -3.22
CA ARG A 985 -20.90 15.24 -2.88
C ARG A 985 -22.37 15.08 -3.30
N GLN A 986 -22.64 14.13 -4.18
CA GLN A 986 -23.93 13.91 -4.84
C GLN A 986 -24.49 12.52 -4.52
N ASN A 987 -25.78 12.32 -4.81
CA ASN A 987 -26.53 11.09 -4.54
C ASN A 987 -26.62 10.74 -3.05
N ASP A 988 -26.58 11.75 -2.18
CA ASP A 988 -26.72 11.56 -0.74
C ASP A 988 -28.15 11.13 -0.39
N PHE A 989 -28.29 10.30 0.64
CA PHE A 989 -29.60 9.80 1.04
C PHE A 989 -30.43 10.89 1.69
N GLN A 990 -31.71 10.92 1.31
CA GLN A 990 -32.74 11.71 1.95
C GLN A 990 -33.97 10.84 2.21
N PRO A 991 -34.69 11.03 3.32
CA PRO A 991 -35.96 10.36 3.54
C PRO A 991 -36.93 10.63 2.39
N ASP A 992 -37.61 9.59 1.91
CA ASP A 992 -38.65 9.73 0.88
C ASP A 992 -39.80 10.59 1.44
N PRO A 993 -40.13 11.75 0.81
CA PRO A 993 -41.23 12.61 1.25
C PRO A 993 -42.61 11.93 1.24
N VAL A 994 -42.76 10.84 0.49
CA VAL A 994 -43.99 10.05 0.38
C VAL A 994 -44.09 8.99 1.49
N ASP A 995 -42.98 8.33 1.80
CA ASP A 995 -42.89 7.31 2.86
C ASP A 995 -41.52 7.38 3.56
N PRO A 996 -41.40 8.06 4.71
CA PRO A 996 -40.14 8.28 5.40
C PRO A 996 -39.41 7.02 5.90
N ASN A 997 -40.01 5.83 5.74
CA ASN A 997 -39.32 4.55 6.01
C ASN A 997 -38.39 4.12 4.85
N PHE A 998 -38.44 4.79 3.70
CA PHE A 998 -37.54 4.59 2.57
C PHE A 998 -36.67 5.83 2.35
N ASN A 999 -35.55 5.64 1.66
CA ASN A 999 -34.66 6.72 1.24
C ASN A 999 -34.69 6.89 -0.29
N ILE A 1000 -34.39 8.11 -0.73
CA ILE A 1000 -34.11 8.48 -2.12
C ILE A 1000 -32.76 9.21 -2.17
N GLN A 1001 -32.02 9.06 -3.27
CA GLN A 1001 -30.68 9.65 -3.43
C GLN A 1001 -30.72 10.95 -4.24
N ILE A 1002 -31.26 12.01 -3.65
CA ILE A 1002 -31.31 13.35 -4.26
C ILE A 1002 -30.58 14.41 -3.42
N GLY A 1003 -29.93 14.01 -2.32
CA GLY A 1003 -29.19 14.94 -1.50
C GLY A 1003 -27.89 15.37 -2.17
N GLU A 1004 -27.53 16.63 -1.98
CA GLU A 1004 -26.26 17.20 -2.42
C GLU A 1004 -25.66 18.08 -1.32
N GLN A 1005 -24.36 17.96 -1.13
CA GLN A 1005 -23.57 18.83 -0.27
C GLN A 1005 -22.39 19.40 -1.04
N ARG A 1006 -22.04 20.66 -0.78
CA ARG A 1006 -20.92 21.34 -1.42
C ARG A 1006 -19.99 21.95 -0.39
N SER A 1007 -18.70 21.72 -0.54
CA SER A 1007 -17.63 22.38 0.23
C SER A 1007 -16.71 23.16 -0.70
N ARG A 1008 -16.46 24.44 -0.41
CA ARG A 1008 -15.46 25.25 -1.12
C ARG A 1008 -14.58 25.97 -0.13
N GLY A 1009 -13.32 26.17 -0.48
CA GLY A 1009 -12.39 26.68 0.51
C GLY A 1009 -11.02 27.08 0.02
N ILE A 1010 -10.24 27.51 1.00
CA ILE A 1010 -8.83 27.88 0.84
C ILE A 1010 -8.06 27.15 1.93
N ASP A 1011 -6.99 26.48 1.52
CA ASP A 1011 -6.03 25.89 2.44
C ASP A 1011 -4.67 26.55 2.27
N PHE A 1012 -4.02 26.89 3.37
CA PHE A 1012 -2.64 27.39 3.40
C PHE A 1012 -1.84 26.57 4.39
N ASP A 1013 -0.68 26.10 3.97
CA ASP A 1013 0.25 25.31 4.78
C ASP A 1013 1.67 25.85 4.60
N ILE A 1014 2.45 25.97 5.67
CA ILE A 1014 3.87 26.32 5.65
C ILE A 1014 4.63 25.48 6.68
N ARG A 1015 5.76 24.89 6.28
CA ARG A 1015 6.52 23.97 7.13
C ARG A 1015 8.00 23.93 6.79
N GLY A 1016 8.82 23.66 7.80
CA GLY A 1016 10.26 23.48 7.65
C GLY A 1016 11.07 24.23 8.70
N GLU A 1017 12.26 24.69 8.32
CA GLU A 1017 13.21 25.38 9.18
C GLU A 1017 13.41 26.84 8.72
N LEU A 1018 12.97 27.79 9.55
CA LEU A 1018 13.01 29.21 9.22
C LEU A 1018 14.41 29.81 9.42
N LEU A 1019 15.11 29.37 10.47
CA LEU A 1019 16.48 29.74 10.85
C LEU A 1019 17.13 28.50 11.46
N PRO A 1020 18.48 28.40 11.49
CA PRO A 1020 19.17 27.30 12.18
C PRO A 1020 18.62 27.05 13.59
N GLY A 1021 18.06 25.85 13.80
CA GLY A 1021 17.43 25.42 15.05
C GLY A 1021 15.98 25.87 15.26
N LEU A 1022 15.41 26.75 14.42
CA LEU A 1022 14.02 27.22 14.49
C LEU A 1022 13.15 26.51 13.45
N ARG A 1023 12.45 25.47 13.90
CA ARG A 1023 11.49 24.69 13.10
C ARG A 1023 10.08 25.23 13.29
N LEU A 1024 9.29 25.23 12.22
CA LEU A 1024 7.95 25.80 12.17
C LEU A 1024 7.03 24.89 11.36
N ILE A 1025 5.81 24.69 11.84
CA ILE A 1025 4.66 24.23 11.06
C ILE A 1025 3.49 25.17 11.34
N ALA A 1026 2.87 25.69 10.29
CA ALA A 1026 1.70 26.54 10.40
C ALA A 1026 0.72 26.27 9.26
N ASN A 1027 -0.56 26.39 9.55
CA ASN A 1027 -1.63 26.09 8.61
C ASN A 1027 -2.87 26.93 8.91
N TYR A 1028 -3.69 27.11 7.89
CA TYR A 1028 -4.96 27.80 7.95
C TYR A 1028 -5.90 27.22 6.89
N SER A 1029 -7.16 27.03 7.25
CA SER A 1029 -8.21 26.60 6.33
C SER A 1029 -9.46 27.44 6.51
N TYR A 1030 -10.03 27.84 5.37
CA TYR A 1030 -11.36 28.42 5.27
C TYR A 1030 -12.27 27.44 4.53
N ILE A 1031 -13.38 27.04 5.16
CA ILE A 1031 -14.31 26.04 4.62
C ILE A 1031 -15.72 26.62 4.61
N ASP A 1032 -16.34 26.64 3.44
CA ASP A 1032 -17.76 26.94 3.25
C ASP A 1032 -18.47 25.66 2.77
N ALA A 1033 -18.95 24.88 3.73
CA ALA A 1033 -19.64 23.61 3.52
C ALA A 1033 -21.14 23.76 3.80
N GLU A 1034 -21.98 23.52 2.79
CA GLU A 1034 -23.43 23.66 2.85
C GLU A 1034 -24.17 22.47 2.22
N ILE A 1035 -25.38 22.20 2.69
CA ILE A 1035 -26.34 21.31 2.02
C ILE A 1035 -26.98 22.10 0.87
N THR A 1036 -26.77 21.67 -0.38
CA THR A 1036 -27.25 22.35 -1.59
C THR A 1036 -28.57 21.78 -2.11
N GLU A 1037 -28.82 20.49 -1.90
CA GLU A 1037 -30.09 19.82 -2.24
C GLU A 1037 -30.51 18.87 -1.11
N ASP A 1038 -31.79 18.92 -0.73
CA ASP A 1038 -32.39 18.14 0.38
C ASP A 1038 -33.94 18.17 0.28
N THR A 1039 -34.62 17.18 0.87
CA THR A 1039 -36.09 17.11 0.91
C THR A 1039 -36.72 17.53 2.24
N THR A 1040 -35.91 17.66 3.29
CA THR A 1040 -36.36 17.88 4.67
C THR A 1040 -36.38 19.36 5.09
N GLY A 1041 -35.92 20.26 4.22
CA GLY A 1041 -35.89 21.71 4.44
C GLY A 1041 -34.58 22.24 5.01
N LEU A 1042 -33.50 21.46 4.92
CA LEU A 1042 -32.15 21.77 5.38
C LEU A 1042 -31.30 22.47 4.30
N GLN A 1043 -31.87 22.73 3.12
CA GLN A 1043 -31.16 23.42 2.05
C GLN A 1043 -30.63 24.79 2.52
N GLY A 1044 -29.32 25.00 2.35
CA GLY A 1044 -28.58 26.19 2.80
C GLY A 1044 -28.02 26.09 4.23
N ASN A 1045 -28.32 25.02 4.96
CA ASN A 1045 -27.71 24.76 6.26
C ASN A 1045 -26.24 24.36 6.10
N GLN A 1046 -25.43 24.73 7.08
CA GLN A 1046 -24.03 24.34 7.16
C GLN A 1046 -23.90 22.89 7.62
N VAL A 1047 -22.88 22.21 7.10
CA VAL A 1047 -22.54 20.85 7.52
C VAL A 1047 -22.09 20.86 9.00
N ARG A 1048 -22.66 19.95 9.78
CA ARG A 1048 -22.38 19.77 11.21
C ARG A 1048 -20.87 19.52 11.45
N ASN A 1049 -20.34 20.01 12.57
CA ASN A 1049 -18.94 19.81 12.99
C ASN A 1049 -17.87 20.40 12.05
N VAL A 1050 -18.26 21.19 11.04
CA VAL A 1050 -17.32 21.84 10.11
C VAL A 1050 -17.11 23.30 10.50
N PRO A 1051 -15.94 23.68 11.07
CA PRO A 1051 -15.64 25.08 11.35
C PRO A 1051 -15.33 25.83 10.06
N GLN A 1052 -15.89 27.04 9.92
CA GLN A 1052 -15.57 27.88 8.76
C GLN A 1052 -14.12 28.32 8.73
N HIS A 1053 -13.52 28.51 9.91
CA HIS A 1053 -12.13 28.92 10.06
C HIS A 1053 -11.43 27.98 11.04
N SER A 1054 -10.28 27.46 10.64
CA SER A 1054 -9.39 26.71 11.52
C SER A 1054 -7.94 26.97 11.16
N GLY A 1055 -7.05 26.81 12.12
CA GLY A 1055 -5.62 26.96 11.87
C GLY A 1055 -4.77 26.66 13.08
N SER A 1056 -3.50 26.39 12.82
CA SER A 1056 -2.52 26.17 13.88
C SER A 1056 -1.16 26.74 13.52
N ILE A 1057 -0.39 27.06 14.55
CA ILE A 1057 1.01 27.43 14.44
C ILE A 1057 1.74 26.71 15.55
N TRP A 1058 2.79 25.96 15.23
CA TRP A 1058 3.68 25.30 16.18
C TRP A 1058 5.13 25.55 15.77
N ALA A 1059 5.92 26.07 16.71
CA ALA A 1059 7.31 26.40 16.48
C ALA A 1059 8.19 25.84 17.60
N VAL A 1060 9.37 25.35 17.25
CA VAL A 1060 10.37 24.83 18.17
C VAL A 1060 11.72 25.45 17.85
N TYR A 1061 12.37 26.01 18.88
CA TYR A 1061 13.73 26.52 18.79
C TYR A 1061 14.68 25.71 19.65
N GLU A 1062 15.68 25.07 19.03
CA GLU A 1062 16.79 24.40 19.72
C GLU A 1062 18.05 25.27 19.69
N ILE A 1063 18.65 25.49 20.86
CA ILE A 1063 19.94 26.18 20.97
C ILE A 1063 21.02 25.28 20.37
N GLN A 1064 21.68 25.77 19.32
CA GLN A 1064 22.65 25.00 18.53
C GLN A 1064 24.08 25.01 19.09
N GLU A 1065 24.44 26.02 19.89
CA GLU A 1065 25.82 26.23 20.35
C GLU A 1065 25.91 26.70 21.81
N GLY A 1066 27.09 26.50 22.43
CA GLY A 1066 27.41 27.00 23.77
C GLY A 1066 26.96 26.07 24.90
N ASN A 1067 26.95 26.60 26.13
CA ASN A 1067 26.69 25.80 27.34
C ASN A 1067 25.25 25.24 27.45
N LEU A 1068 24.32 25.73 26.63
CA LEU A 1068 22.93 25.29 26.58
C LEU A 1068 22.59 24.58 25.27
N GLN A 1069 23.61 24.16 24.50
CA GLN A 1069 23.40 23.38 23.28
C GLN A 1069 22.51 22.17 23.57
N GLY A 1070 21.47 21.97 22.74
CA GLY A 1070 20.46 20.91 22.89
C GLY A 1070 19.27 21.29 23.77
N LEU A 1071 19.23 22.48 24.37
CA LEU A 1071 18.03 23.01 25.03
C LEU A 1071 17.04 23.50 23.96
N GLY A 1072 15.85 22.91 23.97
CA GLY A 1072 14.76 23.25 23.07
C GLY A 1072 13.55 23.84 23.78
N LEU A 1073 12.96 24.86 23.17
CA LEU A 1073 11.73 25.52 23.59
C LEU A 1073 10.74 25.48 22.45
N GLY A 1074 9.53 24.97 22.70
CA GLY A 1074 8.45 24.93 21.74
C GLY A 1074 7.17 25.56 22.27
N ALA A 1075 6.39 26.14 21.37
CA ALA A 1075 5.05 26.60 21.66
C ALA A 1075 4.19 26.55 20.41
N GLY A 1076 2.88 26.36 20.60
CA GLY A 1076 1.93 26.51 19.52
C GLY A 1076 0.54 26.86 19.97
N VAL A 1077 -0.23 27.36 19.01
CA VAL A 1077 -1.63 27.78 19.17
C VAL A 1077 -2.46 27.06 18.13
N PHE A 1078 -3.55 26.45 18.56
CA PHE A 1078 -4.50 25.71 17.72
C PHE A 1078 -5.88 26.36 17.87
N VAL A 1079 -6.47 26.79 16.77
CA VAL A 1079 -7.71 27.58 16.75
C VAL A 1079 -8.75 26.86 15.90
N VAL A 1080 -9.96 26.75 16.45
CA VAL A 1080 -11.13 26.22 15.77
C VAL A 1080 -12.27 27.23 15.94
N GLY A 1081 -12.87 27.64 14.83
CA GLY A 1081 -14.01 28.55 14.80
C GLY A 1081 -15.29 27.94 15.36
N ASP A 1082 -16.32 28.76 15.45
CA ASP A 1082 -17.68 28.29 15.63
C ASP A 1082 -18.07 27.30 14.53
N ARG A 1083 -18.96 26.36 14.89
CA ARG A 1083 -19.46 25.34 13.96
C ARG A 1083 -20.81 24.81 14.43
N GLN A 1084 -21.65 24.45 13.47
CA GLN A 1084 -22.98 23.94 13.77
C GLN A 1084 -22.90 22.57 14.44
N GLY A 1085 -23.68 22.41 15.51
CA GLY A 1085 -23.71 21.22 16.33
C GLY A 1085 -24.63 20.12 15.80
N ASN A 1086 -25.51 20.43 14.84
CA ASN A 1086 -26.35 19.46 14.13
C ASN A 1086 -26.73 19.94 12.71
N SER A 1087 -27.28 19.04 11.90
CA SER A 1087 -27.69 19.33 10.51
C SER A 1087 -28.86 20.33 10.42
N GLY A 1088 -29.68 20.41 11.47
CA GLY A 1088 -30.73 21.43 11.60
C GLY A 1088 -30.22 22.83 11.91
N ASN A 1089 -28.92 22.98 12.23
CA ASN A 1089 -28.28 24.23 12.67
C ASN A 1089 -29.05 24.89 13.85
N THR A 1090 -29.54 24.08 14.79
CA THR A 1090 -30.32 24.58 15.94
C THR A 1090 -29.45 25.02 17.12
N PHE A 1091 -28.19 24.61 17.15
CA PHE A 1091 -27.19 25.05 18.12
C PHE A 1091 -25.78 25.05 17.52
N GLU A 1092 -24.90 25.80 18.15
CA GLU A 1092 -23.53 26.03 17.69
C GLU A 1092 -22.53 25.65 18.79
N LEU A 1093 -21.46 24.96 18.40
CA LEU A 1093 -20.32 24.71 19.28
C LEU A 1093 -19.44 25.96 19.31
N PRO A 1094 -19.11 26.51 20.49
CA PRO A 1094 -18.28 27.69 20.60
C PRO A 1094 -16.88 27.50 20.00
N SER A 1095 -16.33 28.58 19.42
CA SER A 1095 -14.93 28.65 19.00
C SER A 1095 -13.98 28.49 20.19
N TYR A 1096 -12.79 27.95 19.97
CA TYR A 1096 -11.77 27.83 21.00
C TYR A 1096 -10.35 28.03 20.46
N ALA A 1097 -9.44 28.35 21.38
CA ALA A 1097 -8.01 28.40 21.13
C ALA A 1097 -7.25 27.64 22.23
N LEU A 1098 -6.41 26.69 21.83
CA LEU A 1098 -5.55 25.91 22.73
C LEU A 1098 -4.12 26.39 22.56
N THR A 1099 -3.44 26.62 23.69
CA THR A 1099 -2.00 26.91 23.69
C THR A 1099 -1.26 25.73 24.29
N ASN A 1100 -0.28 25.20 23.54
CA ASN A 1100 0.58 24.12 24.00
C ASN A 1100 2.03 24.61 24.08
N ALA A 1101 2.83 23.98 24.94
CA ALA A 1101 4.25 24.31 25.11
C ALA A 1101 5.10 23.04 25.27
N LEU A 1102 6.37 23.16 24.91
CA LEU A 1102 7.39 22.13 25.01
C LEU A 1102 8.65 22.74 25.63
N LEU A 1103 9.26 22.00 26.54
CA LEU A 1103 10.61 22.25 27.02
C LEU A 1103 11.38 20.93 26.96
N TYR A 1104 12.52 20.89 26.27
CA TYR A 1104 13.36 19.70 26.29
C TYR A 1104 14.84 20.04 26.40
N TYR A 1105 15.63 19.07 26.85
CA TYR A 1105 17.08 19.13 26.82
C TYR A 1105 17.64 17.82 26.26
N ARG A 1106 18.38 17.92 25.16
CA ARG A 1106 19.11 16.82 24.54
C ARG A 1106 20.59 16.93 24.92
N ARG A 1107 21.15 15.86 25.46
CA ARG A 1107 22.57 15.78 25.80
C ARG A 1107 23.07 14.35 25.62
N ASP A 1108 24.13 14.21 24.84
CA ASP A 1108 24.68 12.91 24.45
C ASP A 1108 23.56 12.05 23.84
N ASN A 1109 23.29 10.87 24.40
CA ASN A 1109 22.21 9.99 24.00
C ASN A 1109 20.86 10.22 24.70
N TRP A 1110 20.77 11.19 25.60
CA TRP A 1110 19.57 11.43 26.40
C TRP A 1110 18.76 12.61 25.88
N ARG A 1111 17.44 12.46 25.91
CA ARG A 1111 16.47 13.54 25.75
C ARG A 1111 15.47 13.49 26.89
N VAL A 1112 15.36 14.59 27.63
CA VAL A 1112 14.32 14.77 28.65
C VAL A 1112 13.41 15.90 28.18
N GLN A 1113 12.11 15.68 28.15
CA GLN A 1113 11.13 16.67 27.71
C GLN A 1113 9.92 16.78 28.63
N LEU A 1114 9.32 17.97 28.65
CA LEU A 1114 8.06 18.30 29.29
C LEU A 1114 7.14 18.90 28.23
N ASN A 1115 5.96 18.31 28.07
CA ASN A 1115 4.89 18.77 27.21
C ASN A 1115 3.75 19.32 28.07
N PHE A 1116 3.26 20.49 27.72
CA PHE A 1116 2.11 21.14 28.34
C PHE A 1116 1.05 21.34 27.27
N GLU A 1117 -0.12 20.77 27.47
CA GLU A 1117 -1.27 20.87 26.58
C GLU A 1117 -2.36 21.68 27.27
N ASN A 1118 -3.05 22.52 26.49
CA ASN A 1118 -4.09 23.41 27.00
C ASN A 1118 -3.59 24.23 28.21
N LEU A 1119 -2.47 24.94 28.02
CA LEU A 1119 -1.71 25.66 29.06
C LEU A 1119 -2.57 26.64 29.89
N PHE A 1120 -3.65 27.15 29.31
CA PHE A 1120 -4.56 28.11 29.96
C PHE A 1120 -5.83 27.46 30.51
N ASP A 1121 -5.93 26.13 30.48
CA ASP A 1121 -7.10 25.35 30.89
C ASP A 1121 -8.41 25.87 30.27
N THR A 1122 -8.37 26.17 28.96
CA THR A 1122 -9.53 26.58 28.17
C THR A 1122 -10.57 25.47 28.23
N ASP A 1123 -11.81 25.81 28.57
CA ASP A 1123 -12.95 24.90 28.46
C ASP A 1123 -13.49 24.93 27.02
N TYR A 1124 -13.64 23.77 26.39
CA TYR A 1124 -13.98 23.65 24.97
C TYR A 1124 -14.63 22.31 24.65
N PHE A 1125 -15.26 22.22 23.48
CA PHE A 1125 -15.83 20.99 22.94
C PHE A 1125 -15.11 20.58 21.67
N ILE A 1126 -14.80 19.29 21.52
CA ILE A 1126 -14.09 18.72 20.37
C ILE A 1126 -15.03 18.64 19.16
N ASN A 1127 -16.21 18.04 19.36
CA ASN A 1127 -17.26 17.89 18.38
C ASN A 1127 -18.59 17.63 19.09
N SER A 1128 -19.66 17.73 18.32
CA SER A 1128 -20.98 17.24 18.66
C SER A 1128 -21.02 15.74 18.28
N TYR A 1129 -21.50 14.88 19.18
CA TYR A 1129 -21.58 13.43 18.95
C TYR A 1129 -22.98 13.03 18.47
N THR A 1130 -24.02 13.33 19.24
CA THR A 1130 -25.44 13.29 18.78
C THR A 1130 -26.00 14.69 18.53
N ASP A 1131 -27.20 14.79 17.95
CA ASP A 1131 -27.91 16.08 17.79
C ASP A 1131 -28.21 16.79 19.13
N SER A 1132 -27.95 16.12 20.26
CA SER A 1132 -28.26 16.53 21.64
C SER A 1132 -27.07 16.38 22.61
N SER A 1133 -25.85 16.09 22.12
CA SER A 1133 -24.67 15.91 22.99
C SER A 1133 -23.36 16.43 22.39
N ALA A 1134 -22.45 16.87 23.26
CA ALA A 1134 -21.15 17.38 22.87
C ALA A 1134 -20.00 16.79 23.69
N ILE A 1135 -18.88 16.49 23.05
CA ILE A 1135 -17.70 15.89 23.69
C ILE A 1135 -16.81 17.01 24.25
N PRO A 1136 -16.62 17.10 25.58
CA PRO A 1136 -15.74 18.08 26.18
C PRO A 1136 -14.28 17.76 25.84
N GLY A 1137 -13.48 18.81 25.71
CA GLY A 1137 -12.07 18.74 25.42
C GLY A 1137 -11.20 18.47 26.66
N ARG A 1138 -9.99 17.96 26.43
CA ARG A 1138 -9.06 17.66 27.52
C ARG A 1138 -8.64 18.96 28.25
N PRO A 1139 -8.65 18.95 29.59
CA PRO A 1139 -8.17 20.08 30.39
C PRO A 1139 -6.65 20.25 30.27
N PHE A 1140 -6.10 21.21 31.02
CA PHE A 1140 -4.65 21.33 31.16
C PHE A 1140 -4.00 19.95 31.46
N THR A 1141 -3.09 19.55 30.59
CA THR A 1141 -2.43 18.25 30.63
C THR A 1141 -0.92 18.43 30.59
N VAL A 1142 -0.20 17.68 31.42
CA VAL A 1142 1.26 17.73 31.50
C VAL A 1142 1.84 16.34 31.39
N ARG A 1143 2.82 16.18 30.49
CA ARG A 1143 3.52 14.91 30.27
C ARG A 1143 5.01 15.15 30.34
N GLY A 1144 5.69 14.38 31.19
CA GLY A 1144 7.14 14.33 31.27
C GLY A 1144 7.65 13.05 30.64
N GLN A 1145 8.67 13.15 29.81
CA GLN A 1145 9.17 12.03 29.05
C GLN A 1145 10.70 12.02 29.02
N VAL A 1146 11.27 10.83 29.07
CA VAL A 1146 12.69 10.59 28.91
C VAL A 1146 12.91 9.53 27.83
N PHE A 1147 13.85 9.81 26.93
CA PHE A 1147 14.36 8.82 25.99
C PHE A 1147 15.86 8.71 26.07
N VAL A 1148 16.33 7.51 25.76
CA VAL A 1148 17.74 7.24 25.50
C VAL A 1148 17.87 6.51 24.17
N THR A 1149 18.83 6.94 23.35
CA THR A 1149 19.11 6.38 22.02
C THR A 1149 20.52 5.78 21.95
N PHE A 1150 20.68 4.59 21.39
CA PHE A 1150 21.98 3.90 21.29
C PHE A 1150 22.34 3.59 19.86
#